data_AF-A0A1W1X488-F1
#
_entry.id   AF-A0A1W1X488-F1
#
_cell.length_a   1.000
_cell.length_b   1.000
_cell.length_c   1.000
_cell.angle_alpha   90.00
_cell.angle_beta   90.00
_cell.angle_gamma   90.00
#
_symmetry.space_group_name_H-M   'P 1'
#
loop_
_entity.id
_entity.type
_entity.pdbx_description
1 polymer ?
#
loop_
_entity_poly.entity_id
_entity_poly.type
_entity_poly.pdbx_seq_one_letter_code
_entity_poly.pdbx_strand_id
1 'polypeptide(L)'
;MFEKSVHATRLLGAAALVVAVASAHAASYPAWSATTTYNGGETVTFEGQNYKAQWWTRGDSPATSSGAVGTGKVWLPLGTATGVTTAPTASPTAAPTVAPTVVITATPKPAATATPVPATGSYAGWDANTIYDVAGTRVSYGGKVYQNKWWTRGDNPAQSGAYGVWQEVAVATTPAPTATPKPTATAVPTLAPTATPAPTATPLPTLAPTATPVPTATPRPTSTPVPTATPKPTATPVPTATPTPAPSAGIVPPRAITLEQPGNVGTLRAAQLRSFNHTPFQSTGYWVQPGDVLVVNYYYSGVAPSQVPEIWIHSIDDDTWGYDSDQKTKLAVGSTTITASKAGAVYVSVFNNPTGGDMKVELVSGGRVMPRFVLGEHSAADWTQMLATYGDAPYGELVSKRMILTATMAKVKKFATDPVGVMTAWDKIVGLEDEQYGIVAGNAWPHAPDAHRYHFVELPPYTGWMYSWQYRMASASDDGAIGSVLNAKTLTTDGWGPWHELGHQHQMSTFTWADQTEVTVNLSSAYVQRALGLPSRYETGGTWTKTFAYLNQSTRDFGTQSDLFVRATMFWQLDLTFGKDFYARLGTNYRNMPAAQRPGTDDAKKQSFIVETSRVAGYDLSPFFTQWGIPVAAATTTTLNGMALKPLTQPIWLNRDSNVAYKLY
;
A
#
# COMPACT_ATOMS: atom_id res chain seq x y z
N MET A 1 -21.20 3.28 -48.16
CA MET A 1 -22.36 3.94 -48.79
C MET A 1 -22.99 4.85 -47.73
N PHE A 2 -22.94 6.17 -47.99
CA PHE A 2 -23.63 7.34 -47.39
C PHE A 2 -23.74 7.43 -45.84
N GLU A 3 -22.97 8.32 -45.18
CA GLU A 3 -23.27 9.74 -44.84
C GLU A 3 -24.43 9.89 -43.82
N LYS A 4 -24.33 10.62 -42.70
CA LYS A 4 -23.96 12.03 -42.54
C LYS A 4 -23.48 12.42 -41.13
N SER A 5 -22.55 13.37 -41.08
CA SER A 5 -22.26 14.27 -39.95
C SER A 5 -23.30 15.39 -39.83
N VAL A 6 -23.53 15.90 -38.61
CA VAL A 6 -23.85 17.33 -38.35
C VAL A 6 -23.19 17.77 -37.04
N HIS A 7 -22.49 18.92 -37.10
CA HIS A 7 -21.88 19.66 -35.99
C HIS A 7 -22.81 20.80 -35.51
N ALA A 8 -22.76 21.04 -34.19
CA ALA A 8 -22.79 22.33 -33.47
C ALA A 8 -23.99 23.31 -33.63
N THR A 9 -24.55 23.83 -32.53
CA THR A 9 -24.09 25.06 -31.80
C THR A 9 -25.22 25.72 -30.96
N ARG A 10 -24.86 26.35 -29.81
CA ARG A 10 -25.49 27.52 -29.11
C ARG A 10 -26.69 27.25 -28.16
N LEU A 11 -26.91 27.95 -27.04
CA LEU A 11 -26.18 28.89 -26.15
C LEU A 11 -27.07 29.07 -24.89
N LEU A 12 -26.47 29.35 -23.73
CA LEU A 12 -26.96 30.15 -22.58
C LEU A 12 -28.43 30.06 -22.12
N GLY A 13 -28.60 29.62 -20.87
CA GLY A 13 -29.79 29.84 -20.06
C GLY A 13 -29.49 29.73 -18.56
N ALA A 14 -28.82 30.73 -18.00
CA ALA A 14 -28.81 30.93 -16.56
C ALA A 14 -30.13 31.61 -16.16
N ALA A 15 -30.92 30.96 -15.31
CA ALA A 15 -31.99 31.60 -14.55
C ALA A 15 -31.99 31.00 -13.14
N ALA A 16 -31.76 31.89 -12.17
CA ALA A 16 -31.76 31.61 -10.76
C ALA A 16 -33.07 30.96 -10.30
N LEU A 17 -32.97 29.91 -9.48
CA LEU A 17 -34.03 29.60 -8.54
C LEU A 17 -33.53 29.94 -7.15
N VAL A 18 -34.10 31.03 -6.63
CA VAL A 18 -33.99 31.47 -5.25
C VAL A 18 -34.48 30.35 -4.34
N VAL A 19 -33.59 30.01 -3.42
CA VAL A 19 -33.81 29.37 -2.12
C VAL A 19 -35.26 29.46 -1.64
N ALA A 20 -35.90 28.29 -1.54
CA ALA A 20 -36.85 28.00 -0.47
C ALA A 20 -36.21 26.91 0.40
N VAL A 21 -35.32 27.32 1.31
CA VAL A 21 -35.00 26.45 2.46
C VAL A 21 -36.27 26.43 3.30
N ALA A 22 -37.08 25.40 3.12
CA ALA A 22 -37.95 24.98 4.21
C ALA A 22 -37.00 24.60 5.36
N SER A 23 -37.04 25.39 6.44
CA SER A 23 -36.18 25.28 7.62
C SER A 23 -36.23 23.88 8.23
N ALA A 24 -35.38 22.98 7.74
CA ALA A 24 -35.00 21.77 8.45
C ALA A 24 -34.07 22.21 9.58
N HIS A 25 -34.60 22.22 10.79
CA HIS A 25 -33.91 22.65 12.00
C HIS A 25 -32.72 21.71 12.23
N ALA A 26 -31.50 22.19 12.00
CA ALA A 26 -30.29 21.39 12.19
C ALA A 26 -30.04 21.22 13.70
N ALA A 27 -30.27 20.00 14.19
CA ALA A 27 -29.96 19.62 15.56
C ALA A 27 -28.48 19.89 15.90
N SER A 28 -28.20 20.22 17.16
CA SER A 28 -26.83 20.39 17.68
C SER A 28 -26.08 19.05 17.70
N TYR A 29 -24.84 19.04 17.20
CA TYR A 29 -23.88 17.94 17.35
C TYR A 29 -23.15 18.00 18.71
N PRO A 30 -22.40 16.94 19.10
CA PRO A 30 -21.55 16.98 20.30
C PRO A 30 -20.64 18.22 20.34
N ALA A 31 -20.40 18.76 21.53
CA ALA A 31 -19.55 19.93 21.71
C ALA A 31 -18.11 19.63 21.28
N TRP A 32 -17.48 20.56 20.55
CA TRP A 32 -16.06 20.44 20.22
C TRP A 32 -15.19 20.51 21.48
N SER A 33 -14.14 19.70 21.53
CA SER A 33 -13.14 19.67 22.60
C SER A 33 -11.74 19.65 22.00
N ALA A 34 -10.87 20.53 22.50
CA ALA A 34 -9.49 20.64 22.05
C ALA A 34 -8.66 19.36 22.28
N THR A 35 -9.06 18.52 23.24
CA THR A 35 -8.33 17.28 23.55
C THR A 35 -8.86 16.07 22.82
N THR A 36 -10.03 16.17 22.18
CA THR A 36 -10.66 15.11 21.41
C THR A 36 -10.10 15.10 19.99
N THR A 37 -9.87 13.90 19.48
CA THR A 37 -9.42 13.71 18.09
C THR A 37 -10.64 13.54 17.20
N TYR A 38 -10.66 14.23 16.07
CA TYR A 38 -11.74 14.18 15.10
C TYR A 38 -11.23 13.68 13.75
N ASN A 39 -11.87 12.65 13.20
CA ASN A 39 -11.55 12.16 11.86
C ASN A 39 -12.33 12.93 10.79
N GLY A 40 -11.84 12.91 9.54
CA GLY A 40 -12.55 13.51 8.42
C GLY A 40 -13.98 12.96 8.31
N GLY A 41 -14.96 13.85 8.29
CA GLY A 41 -16.37 13.51 8.29
C GLY A 41 -17.11 13.82 9.59
N GLU A 42 -16.41 13.86 10.73
CA GLU A 42 -17.04 14.03 12.05
C GLU A 42 -17.54 15.46 12.27
N THR A 43 -18.69 15.59 12.94
CA THR A 43 -19.37 16.88 13.16
C THR A 43 -19.40 17.29 14.62
N VAL A 44 -19.26 18.59 14.86
CA VAL A 44 -19.24 19.18 16.20
C VAL A 44 -20.02 20.48 16.24
N THR A 45 -20.54 20.83 17.41
CA THR A 45 -21.04 22.18 17.69
C THR A 45 -19.99 22.95 18.48
N PHE A 46 -19.62 24.14 18.02
CA PHE A 46 -18.73 25.06 18.75
C PHE A 46 -19.28 26.47 18.63
N GLU A 47 -19.43 27.17 19.75
CA GLU A 47 -19.95 28.56 19.81
C GLU A 47 -21.30 28.76 19.07
N GLY A 48 -22.18 27.76 19.10
CA GLY A 48 -23.50 27.83 18.47
C GLY A 48 -23.51 27.59 16.96
N GLN A 49 -22.38 27.15 16.39
CA GLN A 49 -22.22 26.81 14.97
C GLN A 49 -21.85 25.33 14.82
N ASN A 50 -22.42 24.67 13.82
CA ASN A 50 -22.08 23.30 13.45
C ASN A 50 -20.91 23.30 12.45
N TYR A 51 -19.99 22.37 12.62
CA TYR A 51 -18.82 22.19 11.76
C TYR A 51 -18.62 20.71 11.42
N LYS A 52 -17.96 20.43 10.29
CA LYS A 52 -17.52 19.10 9.87
C LYS A 52 -16.02 19.07 9.66
N ALA A 53 -15.30 18.14 10.28
CA ALA A 53 -13.88 17.95 10.04
C ALA A 53 -13.66 17.50 8.59
N GLN A 54 -12.77 18.16 7.86
CA GLN A 54 -12.44 17.81 6.48
C GLN A 54 -11.38 16.69 6.41
N TRP A 55 -10.54 16.57 7.44
CA TRP A 55 -9.57 15.50 7.64
C TRP A 55 -9.26 15.37 9.14
N TRP A 56 -8.35 14.47 9.50
CA TRP A 56 -7.94 14.23 10.89
C TRP A 56 -7.45 15.51 11.57
N THR A 57 -7.92 15.77 12.79
CA THR A 57 -7.49 16.90 13.62
C THR A 57 -7.60 16.61 15.10
N ARG A 58 -6.74 17.24 15.91
CA ARG A 58 -6.87 17.30 17.36
C ARG A 58 -6.37 18.66 17.83
N GLY A 59 -7.24 19.44 18.45
CA GLY A 59 -6.90 20.75 19.00
C GLY A 59 -7.06 21.94 18.05
N ASP A 60 -7.26 21.73 16.74
CA ASP A 60 -7.60 22.84 15.83
C ASP A 60 -9.02 23.35 16.13
N SER A 61 -9.14 24.61 16.56
CA SER A 61 -10.45 25.19 16.89
C SER A 61 -11.30 25.43 15.63
N PRO A 62 -12.59 25.00 15.62
CA PRO A 62 -13.49 25.29 14.51
C PRO A 62 -13.67 26.79 14.21
N ALA A 63 -13.53 27.66 15.21
CA ALA A 63 -13.65 29.10 15.03
C ALA A 63 -12.50 29.73 14.22
N THR A 64 -11.29 29.18 14.29
CA THR A 64 -10.08 29.76 13.65
C THR A 64 -9.53 28.93 12.49
N SER A 65 -9.93 27.66 12.43
CA SER A 65 -9.43 26.70 11.46
C SER A 65 -10.53 26.19 10.52
N SER A 66 -11.57 27.01 10.26
CA SER A 66 -12.65 26.69 9.32
C SER A 66 -12.54 27.42 7.97
N GLY A 67 -13.06 26.79 6.91
CA GLY A 67 -13.09 27.34 5.55
C GLY A 67 -13.79 26.41 4.57
N ALA A 68 -14.08 26.91 3.36
CA ALA A 68 -14.70 26.11 2.30
C ALA A 68 -13.78 24.95 1.85
N VAL A 69 -14.35 23.95 1.20
CA VAL A 69 -13.59 22.83 0.62
C VAL A 69 -12.53 23.38 -0.34
N GLY A 70 -11.29 22.88 -0.22
CA GLY A 70 -10.15 23.32 -1.04
C GLY A 70 -9.33 24.49 -0.46
N THR A 71 -9.74 25.08 0.66
CA THR A 71 -8.99 26.17 1.33
C THR A 71 -7.85 25.68 2.23
N GLY A 72 -7.68 24.37 2.40
CA GLY A 72 -6.70 23.80 3.33
C GLY A 72 -7.04 24.01 4.81
N LYS A 73 -8.28 24.43 5.12
CA LYS A 73 -8.79 24.58 6.49
C LYS A 73 -9.46 23.31 7.01
N VAL A 74 -9.15 22.98 8.26
CA VAL A 74 -9.49 21.71 8.90
C VAL A 74 -11.01 21.51 9.06
N TRP A 75 -11.76 22.59 9.32
CA TRP A 75 -13.20 22.53 9.58
C TRP A 75 -14.01 23.12 8.42
N LEU A 76 -15.10 22.48 8.03
CA LEU A 76 -16.10 23.00 7.10
C LEU A 76 -17.29 23.54 7.90
N PRO A 77 -17.64 24.83 7.80
CA PRO A 77 -18.82 25.36 8.49
C PRO A 77 -20.11 24.82 7.86
N LEU A 78 -21.03 24.33 8.71
CA LEU A 78 -22.32 23.77 8.31
C LEU A 78 -23.51 24.68 8.65
N GLY A 79 -23.30 25.74 9.44
CA GLY A 79 -24.32 26.74 9.81
C GLY A 79 -24.77 26.66 11.27
N THR A 80 -25.69 27.55 11.65
CA THR A 80 -26.06 27.79 13.05
C THR A 80 -26.82 26.60 13.66
N ALA A 81 -26.43 26.17 14.86
CA ALA A 81 -27.10 25.11 15.59
C ALA A 81 -28.35 25.64 16.32
N THR A 82 -29.44 24.87 16.36
CA THR A 82 -30.63 25.22 17.18
C THR A 82 -31.06 24.03 18.06
N GLY A 83 -30.98 24.18 19.39
CA GLY A 83 -31.38 23.17 20.40
C GLY A 83 -30.52 23.19 21.68
N VAL A 84 -31.13 22.94 22.85
CA VAL A 84 -30.50 22.98 24.19
C VAL A 84 -29.88 21.61 24.53
N THR A 85 -28.60 21.58 24.95
CA THR A 85 -27.94 20.37 25.44
C THR A 85 -28.20 20.17 26.93
N THR A 86 -28.62 18.97 27.34
CA THR A 86 -28.57 18.53 28.74
C THR A 86 -27.23 17.83 28.99
N ALA A 87 -26.51 18.29 30.01
CA ALA A 87 -25.24 17.70 30.44
C ALA A 87 -25.48 16.36 31.18
N PRO A 88 -24.64 15.32 31.00
CA PRO A 88 -24.77 14.08 31.74
C PRO A 88 -24.26 14.22 33.18
N THR A 89 -25.10 13.78 34.12
CA THR A 89 -24.86 13.66 35.56
C THR A 89 -23.79 12.62 35.85
N ALA A 90 -22.81 12.95 36.71
CA ALA A 90 -21.78 12.01 37.18
C ALA A 90 -22.35 11.03 38.24
N SER A 91 -21.95 9.75 38.14
CA SER A 91 -22.21 8.68 39.12
C SER A 91 -20.96 8.44 39.99
N PRO A 92 -21.07 8.01 41.26
CA PRO A 92 -20.10 8.32 42.32
C PRO A 92 -18.88 7.38 42.31
N THR A 93 -17.70 7.97 42.54
CA THR A 93 -16.44 7.24 42.80
C THR A 93 -16.06 7.37 44.28
N ALA A 94 -15.54 6.29 44.85
CA ALA A 94 -15.18 6.13 46.25
C ALA A 94 -14.12 7.14 46.75
N ALA A 95 -14.18 7.39 48.07
CA ALA A 95 -13.55 8.48 48.80
C ALA A 95 -12.00 8.54 48.73
N PRO A 96 -11.40 9.75 48.65
CA PRO A 96 -9.97 9.97 48.85
C PRO A 96 -9.66 10.49 50.27
N THR A 97 -8.52 10.04 50.82
CA THR A 97 -7.93 10.53 52.08
C THR A 97 -7.15 11.83 51.83
N VAL A 98 -7.27 12.79 52.75
CA VAL A 98 -6.91 14.23 52.65
C VAL A 98 -5.49 14.53 53.13
N ALA A 99 -4.78 15.47 52.46
CA ALA A 99 -3.97 16.59 53.03
C ALA A 99 -3.29 17.44 51.91
N PRO A 100 -2.90 18.72 52.11
CA PRO A 100 -3.76 19.90 52.13
C PRO A 100 -3.42 20.95 51.03
N THR A 101 -4.36 21.89 50.90
CA THR A 101 -4.54 22.99 49.94
C THR A 101 -3.48 24.10 49.98
N VAL A 102 -3.17 24.69 48.82
CA VAL A 102 -2.80 26.12 48.72
C VAL A 102 -3.72 26.82 47.72
N VAL A 103 -4.30 27.91 48.19
CA VAL A 103 -5.30 28.78 47.56
C VAL A 103 -4.63 29.75 46.59
N ILE A 104 -5.19 29.97 45.39
CA ILE A 104 -5.08 31.27 44.71
C ILE A 104 -6.43 31.63 44.06
N THR A 105 -6.93 32.81 44.46
CA THR A 105 -8.15 33.49 44.03
C THR A 105 -7.89 34.35 42.77
N ALA A 106 -8.93 34.53 41.95
CA ALA A 106 -8.93 35.06 40.58
C ALA A 106 -8.81 36.59 40.41
N THR A 107 -8.62 37.01 39.13
CA THR A 107 -9.12 38.21 38.37
C THR A 107 -8.00 38.99 37.61
N PRO A 108 -8.29 39.91 36.65
CA PRO A 108 -8.92 39.72 35.33
C PRO A 108 -8.06 40.29 34.15
N LYS A 109 -8.54 40.07 32.91
CA LYS A 109 -8.03 40.50 31.58
C LYS A 109 -7.71 42.02 31.44
N PRO A 110 -6.62 42.41 30.74
CA PRO A 110 -6.75 43.37 29.62
C PRO A 110 -5.87 43.10 28.37
N ALA A 111 -6.13 43.90 27.34
CA ALA A 111 -5.83 43.79 25.92
C ALA A 111 -4.36 43.96 25.45
N ALA A 112 -4.16 43.72 24.15
CA ALA A 112 -2.94 43.75 23.36
C ALA A 112 -2.07 45.02 23.48
N THR A 113 -0.75 44.91 23.24
CA THR A 113 0.08 45.73 22.31
C THR A 113 1.56 45.30 22.29
N ALA A 114 2.13 45.30 21.06
CA ALA A 114 3.52 45.41 20.60
C ALA A 114 4.62 44.38 20.98
N THR A 115 5.22 43.86 19.92
CA THR A 115 6.52 43.19 19.82
C THR A 115 7.67 44.05 20.34
N PRO A 116 8.64 43.45 21.05
CA PRO A 116 10.04 43.87 20.94
C PRO A 116 10.92 42.72 20.45
N VAL A 117 11.82 43.05 19.52
CA VAL A 117 12.92 42.20 19.06
C VAL A 117 14.01 42.18 20.15
N PRO A 118 14.59 41.01 20.48
CA PRO A 118 15.92 40.96 21.07
C PRO A 118 16.93 40.32 20.13
N ALA A 119 18.08 40.99 19.97
CA ALA A 119 19.24 40.48 19.26
C ALA A 119 20.15 39.63 20.18
N THR A 120 20.64 38.53 19.59
CA THR A 120 21.92 37.82 19.80
C THR A 120 22.26 37.22 21.18
N GLY A 121 22.32 35.87 21.25
CA GLY A 121 23.45 35.23 21.95
C GLY A 121 23.26 33.99 22.81
N SER A 122 22.17 33.20 22.72
CA SER A 122 22.15 31.77 23.11
C SER A 122 20.81 31.16 22.69
N TYR A 123 20.83 30.11 21.88
CA TYR A 123 19.63 29.40 21.43
C TYR A 123 19.48 28.10 22.21
N ALA A 124 18.26 27.79 22.62
CA ALA A 124 17.95 26.53 23.30
C ALA A 124 18.48 25.33 22.50
N GLY A 125 19.02 24.32 23.16
CA GLY A 125 19.50 23.10 22.51
C GLY A 125 18.35 22.40 21.80
N TRP A 126 18.59 21.87 20.60
CA TRP A 126 17.59 21.08 19.90
C TRP A 126 17.32 19.77 20.67
N ASP A 127 16.05 19.56 21.00
CA ASP A 127 15.50 18.34 21.59
C ASP A 127 14.57 17.65 20.58
N ALA A 128 14.77 16.35 20.37
CA ALA A 128 14.03 15.54 19.40
C ALA A 128 12.54 15.33 19.77
N ASN A 129 12.20 15.43 21.05
CA ASN A 129 10.85 15.26 21.57
C ASN A 129 10.08 16.58 21.67
N THR A 130 10.74 17.71 21.44
CA THR A 130 10.12 19.05 21.47
C THR A 130 9.48 19.37 20.12
N ILE A 131 8.28 19.96 20.16
CA ILE A 131 7.56 20.43 18.98
C ILE A 131 8.02 21.86 18.68
N TYR A 132 8.43 22.11 17.44
CA TYR A 132 8.76 23.44 16.93
C TYR A 132 7.72 23.83 15.88
N ASP A 133 6.59 24.34 16.35
CA ASP A 133 5.39 24.65 15.56
C ASP A 133 5.40 26.05 14.93
N VAL A 134 6.18 26.97 15.49
CA VAL A 134 6.39 28.31 14.92
C VAL A 134 7.57 28.27 13.94
N ALA A 135 7.31 28.51 12.66
CA ALA A 135 8.36 28.68 11.65
C ALA A 135 9.26 29.87 12.01
N GLY A 136 10.58 29.68 11.92
CA GLY A 136 11.56 30.67 12.33
C GLY A 136 12.14 30.49 13.73
N THR A 137 11.68 29.49 14.48
CA THR A 137 12.24 29.09 15.77
C THR A 137 13.68 28.63 15.60
N ARG A 138 14.59 29.16 16.43
CA ARG A 138 16.03 28.88 16.36
C ARG A 138 16.50 28.03 17.53
N VAL A 139 17.29 27.01 17.21
CA VAL A 139 17.87 26.06 18.16
C VAL A 139 19.37 25.89 17.93
N SER A 140 20.11 25.50 18.96
CA SER A 140 21.51 25.12 18.84
C SER A 140 21.68 23.60 18.77
N TYR A 141 22.48 23.10 17.83
CA TYR A 141 22.82 21.67 17.72
C TYR A 141 24.19 21.51 17.07
N GLY A 142 25.10 20.76 17.70
CA GLY A 142 26.44 20.51 17.17
C GLY A 142 27.31 21.75 16.94
N GLY A 143 27.18 22.79 17.76
CA GLY A 143 27.95 24.06 17.63
C GLY A 143 27.42 25.03 16.57
N LYS A 144 26.29 24.70 15.93
CA LYS A 144 25.62 25.51 14.89
C LYS A 144 24.22 25.91 15.35
N VAL A 145 23.69 26.96 14.73
CA VAL A 145 22.32 27.45 14.94
C VAL A 145 21.48 27.09 13.73
N TYR A 146 20.35 26.44 13.99
CA TYR A 146 19.39 26.03 12.99
C TYR A 146 18.05 26.72 13.21
N GLN A 147 17.37 27.06 12.12
CA GLN A 147 16.05 27.67 12.11
C GLN A 147 15.05 26.74 11.41
N ASN A 148 13.91 26.42 12.03
CA ASN A 148 12.89 25.62 11.35
C ASN A 148 12.18 26.48 10.28
N LYS A 149 11.91 25.89 9.12
CA LYS A 149 11.17 26.55 8.04
C LYS A 149 9.65 26.38 8.18
N TRP A 150 9.23 25.33 8.89
CA TRP A 150 7.85 24.97 9.19
C TRP A 150 7.82 24.01 10.39
N TRP A 151 6.62 23.54 10.75
CA TRP A 151 6.42 22.63 11.89
C TRP A 151 7.36 21.41 11.84
N THR A 152 7.98 21.06 12.97
CA THR A 152 8.79 19.83 13.11
C THR A 152 8.81 19.28 14.54
N ARG A 153 8.95 17.95 14.65
CA ARG A 153 9.30 17.23 15.88
C ARG A 153 10.14 16.01 15.50
N GLY A 154 11.35 15.90 16.06
CA GLY A 154 12.24 14.75 15.85
C GLY A 154 13.14 14.82 14.61
N ASP A 155 12.92 15.76 13.69
CA ASP A 155 13.82 15.94 12.53
C ASP A 155 15.17 16.52 12.97
N ASN A 156 16.26 15.79 12.70
CA ASN A 156 17.60 16.18 13.14
C ASN A 156 18.13 17.39 12.33
N PRO A 157 18.52 18.50 12.98
CA PRO A 157 19.00 19.69 12.28
C PRO A 157 20.26 19.46 11.43
N ALA A 158 21.18 18.59 11.86
CA ALA A 158 22.42 18.30 11.13
C ALA A 158 22.20 17.46 9.85
N GLN A 159 21.02 16.89 9.65
CA GLN A 159 20.66 16.07 8.50
C GLN A 159 19.70 16.78 7.53
N SER A 160 19.27 18.01 7.86
CA SER A 160 18.41 18.80 6.96
C SER A 160 19.24 19.42 5.82
N GLY A 161 19.04 18.92 4.60
CA GLY A 161 19.58 19.51 3.37
C GLY A 161 18.80 20.75 2.92
N ALA A 162 19.02 21.21 1.67
CA ALA A 162 18.40 22.42 1.11
C ALA A 162 16.85 22.43 1.19
N TYR A 163 16.23 21.25 1.16
CA TYR A 163 14.78 21.05 1.26
C TYR A 163 14.31 20.52 2.63
N GLY A 164 15.24 20.35 3.58
CA GLY A 164 14.94 19.89 4.93
C GLY A 164 14.28 20.97 5.80
N VAL A 165 13.69 20.52 6.91
CA VAL A 165 12.90 21.37 7.81
C VAL A 165 13.77 22.38 8.53
N TRP A 166 15.03 22.05 8.80
CA TRP A 166 15.99 22.95 9.43
C TRP A 166 16.89 23.64 8.39
N GLN A 167 17.11 24.93 8.57
CA GLN A 167 18.09 25.72 7.84
C GLN A 167 19.21 26.13 8.78
N GLU A 168 20.47 25.86 8.43
CA GLU A 168 21.60 26.42 9.16
C GLU A 168 21.67 27.94 8.92
N VAL A 169 21.70 28.72 10.01
CA VAL A 169 21.64 30.20 9.92
C VAL A 169 22.82 30.90 10.60
N ALA A 170 23.61 30.23 11.44
CA ALA A 170 24.85 30.79 12.02
C ALA A 170 25.75 29.72 12.69
N VAL A 171 27.03 30.06 12.93
CA VAL A 171 27.92 29.32 13.84
C VAL A 171 27.77 29.89 15.25
N ALA A 172 27.60 29.04 16.28
CA ALA A 172 27.42 29.53 17.66
C ALA A 172 28.78 29.94 18.26
N THR A 173 28.94 31.21 18.67
CA THR A 173 30.14 31.66 19.39
C THR A 173 29.99 31.40 20.89
N THR A 174 31.00 30.77 21.48
CA THR A 174 31.06 30.47 22.92
C THR A 174 31.45 31.73 23.71
N PRO A 175 30.73 32.14 24.78
CA PRO A 175 31.25 33.13 25.71
C PRO A 175 32.32 32.50 26.62
N ALA A 176 33.35 33.28 26.94
CA ALA A 176 34.41 32.96 27.90
C ALA A 176 33.85 32.75 29.33
N PRO A 177 34.50 31.91 30.17
CA PRO A 177 33.97 31.58 31.49
C PRO A 177 34.03 32.79 32.41
N THR A 178 32.90 33.12 33.04
CA THR A 178 32.83 34.12 34.13
C THR A 178 32.79 33.39 35.48
N ALA A 179 33.56 33.90 36.44
CA ALA A 179 33.86 33.25 37.72
C ALA A 179 32.63 32.90 38.57
N THR A 180 32.71 31.75 39.25
CA THR A 180 31.70 31.19 40.15
C THR A 180 31.65 31.96 41.50
N PRO A 181 30.47 32.31 42.04
CA PRO A 181 30.36 32.70 43.44
C PRO A 181 30.40 31.48 44.36
N LYS A 182 31.19 31.61 45.42
CA LYS A 182 31.46 30.65 46.50
C LYS A 182 30.17 30.21 47.22
N PRO A 183 29.91 28.91 47.42
CA PRO A 183 28.75 28.45 48.20
C PRO A 183 28.98 28.60 49.71
N THR A 184 27.97 29.14 50.39
CA THR A 184 27.84 29.13 51.86
C THR A 184 27.11 27.86 52.29
N ALA A 185 27.64 27.20 53.32
CA ALA A 185 27.17 25.91 53.82
C ALA A 185 25.84 26.02 54.59
N THR A 186 24.95 25.04 54.38
CA THR A 186 23.84 24.71 55.30
C THR A 186 23.71 23.18 55.41
N ALA A 187 23.43 22.73 56.64
CA ALA A 187 23.65 21.40 57.20
C ALA A 187 22.80 20.26 56.61
N VAL A 188 23.37 19.05 56.69
CA VAL A 188 22.81 17.74 56.31
C VAL A 188 22.07 17.11 57.50
N PRO A 189 20.85 16.56 57.34
CA PRO A 189 20.28 15.64 58.33
C PRO A 189 20.72 14.20 58.05
N THR A 190 21.12 13.55 59.13
CA THR A 190 21.70 12.22 59.27
C THR A 190 20.68 11.10 59.01
N LEU A 191 21.07 10.07 58.24
CA LEU A 191 20.39 8.76 58.22
C LEU A 191 21.32 7.66 58.72
N ALA A 192 20.75 6.79 59.55
CA ALA A 192 21.37 5.66 60.24
C ALA A 192 21.70 4.48 59.29
N PRO A 193 22.59 3.55 59.69
CA PRO A 193 23.39 2.74 58.76
C PRO A 193 22.73 1.41 58.40
N THR A 194 22.92 0.99 57.14
CA THR A 194 22.67 -0.39 56.70
C THR A 194 23.96 -0.99 56.12
N ALA A 195 24.17 -2.27 56.42
CA ALA A 195 25.45 -2.96 56.51
C ALA A 195 26.28 -3.10 55.21
N THR A 196 27.59 -3.11 55.43
CA THR A 196 28.73 -3.27 54.51
C THR A 196 28.84 -4.67 53.90
N PRO A 197 29.03 -4.81 52.57
CA PRO A 197 29.65 -5.99 51.98
C PRO A 197 31.19 -5.88 52.01
N ALA A 198 31.83 -6.99 52.39
CA ALA A 198 33.28 -7.16 52.58
C ALA A 198 34.11 -7.06 51.28
N PRO A 199 35.42 -6.72 51.35
CA PRO A 199 36.26 -6.49 50.19
C PRO A 199 36.74 -7.79 49.53
N THR A 200 36.63 -7.88 48.22
CA THR A 200 37.26 -8.95 47.43
C THR A 200 38.70 -8.57 47.09
N ALA A 201 39.62 -9.47 47.42
CA ALA A 201 41.06 -9.31 47.31
C ALA A 201 41.58 -9.22 45.85
N THR A 202 42.61 -8.40 45.68
CA THR A 202 43.47 -8.28 44.51
C THR A 202 44.47 -9.45 44.44
N PRO A 203 44.73 -10.04 43.27
CA PRO A 203 46.01 -10.70 43.01
C PRO A 203 46.91 -9.92 42.02
N LEU A 204 48.20 -9.92 42.36
CA LEU A 204 49.37 -9.33 41.69
C LEU A 204 49.97 -10.32 40.62
N PRO A 205 51.14 -10.09 40.00
CA PRO A 205 51.33 -9.75 38.59
C PRO A 205 51.90 -10.88 37.69
N THR A 206 51.85 -10.58 36.38
CA THR A 206 52.61 -11.03 35.19
C THR A 206 53.76 -12.05 35.30
N LEU A 207 53.73 -13.07 34.43
CA LEU A 207 54.92 -13.76 33.89
C LEU A 207 54.89 -13.79 32.35
N ALA A 208 56.09 -13.87 31.77
CA ALA A 208 56.53 -13.45 30.43
C ALA A 208 56.41 -14.54 29.31
N PRO A 209 56.97 -14.37 28.09
CA PRO A 209 56.31 -14.65 26.82
C PRO A 209 56.45 -16.09 26.29
N THR A 210 55.45 -16.55 25.53
CA THR A 210 55.44 -17.87 24.88
C THR A 210 55.94 -17.78 23.42
N ALA A 211 56.73 -18.79 23.04
CA ALA A 211 57.52 -18.89 21.82
C ALA A 211 56.75 -19.00 20.49
N THR A 212 57.47 -18.60 19.43
CA THR A 212 57.15 -18.64 18.00
C THR A 212 56.75 -20.03 17.47
N PRO A 213 55.77 -20.15 16.56
CA PRO A 213 55.41 -21.42 15.94
C PRO A 213 56.43 -21.88 14.87
N VAL A 214 56.71 -23.19 14.86
CA VAL A 214 57.59 -23.93 13.94
C VAL A 214 56.82 -24.28 12.64
N PRO A 215 57.45 -24.27 11.45
CA PRO A 215 56.78 -24.56 10.18
C PRO A 215 56.42 -26.05 10.00
N THR A 216 55.20 -26.30 9.52
CA THR A 216 54.66 -27.62 9.20
C THR A 216 55.23 -28.17 7.88
N ALA A 217 55.62 -29.44 7.88
CA ALA A 217 56.24 -30.14 6.75
C ALA A 217 55.29 -30.40 5.56
N THR A 218 55.88 -30.40 4.36
CA THR A 218 55.27 -30.64 3.05
C THR A 218 54.80 -32.09 2.89
N PRO A 219 53.58 -32.37 2.41
CA PRO A 219 53.14 -33.74 2.16
C PRO A 219 53.73 -34.33 0.86
N ARG A 220 54.09 -35.62 0.95
CA ARG A 220 54.64 -36.51 -0.10
C ARG A 220 53.58 -36.86 -1.16
N PRO A 221 53.94 -37.04 -2.46
CA PRO A 221 52.98 -37.38 -3.50
C PRO A 221 52.48 -38.83 -3.39
N THR A 222 51.17 -39.01 -3.50
CA THR A 222 50.47 -40.31 -3.51
C THR A 222 50.18 -40.74 -4.96
N SER A 223 50.23 -42.05 -5.18
CA SER A 223 50.19 -42.75 -6.48
C SER A 223 48.91 -42.59 -7.30
N THR A 224 49.09 -42.71 -8.62
CA THR A 224 48.11 -42.73 -9.72
C THR A 224 46.86 -43.58 -9.44
N PRO A 225 45.64 -43.09 -9.73
CA PRO A 225 44.41 -43.86 -9.59
C PRO A 225 44.22 -44.89 -10.72
N VAL A 226 43.72 -46.07 -10.33
CA VAL A 226 43.23 -47.16 -11.19
C VAL A 226 41.85 -46.77 -11.76
N PRO A 227 41.49 -47.11 -13.01
CA PRO A 227 40.19 -46.77 -13.57
C PRO A 227 39.05 -47.55 -12.90
N THR A 228 38.11 -46.81 -12.32
CA THR A 228 36.88 -47.33 -11.70
C THR A 228 35.85 -47.72 -12.76
N ALA A 229 35.20 -48.87 -12.56
CA ALA A 229 34.16 -49.43 -13.45
C ALA A 229 32.96 -48.49 -13.65
N THR A 230 32.42 -48.54 -14.86
CA THR A 230 31.24 -47.80 -15.35
C THR A 230 30.01 -48.03 -14.45
N PRO A 231 29.30 -46.97 -14.01
CA PRO A 231 28.12 -47.12 -13.18
C PRO A 231 26.96 -47.78 -13.95
N LYS A 232 26.31 -48.75 -13.28
CA LYS A 232 25.07 -49.40 -13.70
C LYS A 232 23.94 -48.34 -13.79
N PRO A 233 23.05 -48.38 -14.79
CA PRO A 233 22.00 -47.37 -14.96
C PRO A 233 21.12 -47.25 -13.72
N THR A 234 21.02 -46.02 -13.22
CA THR A 234 20.13 -45.61 -12.14
C THR A 234 18.69 -45.84 -12.57
N ALA A 235 17.91 -46.51 -11.71
CA ALA A 235 16.48 -46.72 -11.95
C ALA A 235 15.77 -45.38 -12.13
N THR A 236 14.90 -45.31 -13.14
CA THR A 236 13.95 -44.23 -13.40
C THR A 236 13.25 -43.82 -12.10
N PRO A 237 13.11 -42.51 -11.79
CA PRO A 237 12.41 -42.08 -10.60
C PRO A 237 10.98 -42.64 -10.61
N VAL A 238 10.63 -43.35 -9.55
CA VAL A 238 9.25 -43.75 -9.26
C VAL A 238 8.43 -42.46 -9.13
N PRO A 239 7.26 -42.33 -9.77
CA PRO A 239 6.42 -41.16 -9.61
C PRO A 239 6.15 -40.93 -8.12
N THR A 240 6.44 -39.72 -7.65
CA THR A 240 6.03 -39.24 -6.33
C THR A 240 4.56 -39.57 -6.15
N ALA A 241 4.22 -40.31 -5.09
CA ALA A 241 2.84 -40.60 -4.76
C ALA A 241 2.04 -39.29 -4.75
N THR A 242 0.97 -39.25 -5.54
CA THR A 242 -0.06 -38.21 -5.49
C THR A 242 -0.38 -37.96 -4.01
N PRO A 243 -0.38 -36.70 -3.52
CA PRO A 243 -0.70 -36.42 -2.13
C PRO A 243 -2.03 -37.10 -1.81
N THR A 244 -2.04 -37.88 -0.73
CA THR A 244 -3.27 -38.39 -0.14
C THR A 244 -4.24 -37.21 -0.01
N PRO A 245 -5.47 -37.29 -0.55
CA PRO A 245 -6.41 -36.18 -0.45
C PRO A 245 -6.55 -35.80 1.02
N ALA A 246 -6.37 -34.52 1.31
CA ALA A 246 -6.77 -33.97 2.60
C ALA A 246 -8.21 -34.43 2.88
N PRO A 247 -8.57 -34.71 4.16
CA PRO A 247 -9.96 -35.02 4.48
C PRO A 247 -10.85 -33.94 3.84
N SER A 248 -11.82 -34.35 3.03
CA SER A 248 -12.77 -33.44 2.38
C SER A 248 -13.30 -32.49 3.45
N ALA A 249 -12.95 -31.21 3.32
CA ALA A 249 -13.54 -30.19 4.17
C ALA A 249 -15.04 -30.23 3.89
N GLY A 250 -15.86 -30.24 4.96
CA GLY A 250 -17.31 -30.23 4.80
C GLY A 250 -17.75 -29.02 3.98
N ILE A 251 -18.83 -29.16 3.21
CA ILE A 251 -19.36 -28.07 2.36
C ILE A 251 -19.89 -26.85 3.13
N VAL A 252 -19.97 -26.95 4.46
CA VAL A 252 -20.36 -25.85 5.36
C VAL A 252 -19.10 -25.09 5.75
N PRO A 253 -18.98 -23.79 5.44
CA PRO A 253 -17.84 -22.99 5.86
C PRO A 253 -17.64 -23.01 7.38
N PRO A 254 -16.39 -22.99 7.88
CA PRO A 254 -16.13 -22.95 9.31
C PRO A 254 -16.66 -21.64 9.90
N ARG A 255 -17.33 -21.74 11.05
CA ARG A 255 -17.82 -20.55 11.77
C ARG A 255 -16.72 -19.85 12.56
N ALA A 256 -15.67 -20.57 12.93
CA ALA A 256 -14.48 -20.04 13.59
C ALA A 256 -13.29 -20.01 12.63
N ILE A 257 -12.65 -18.85 12.50
CA ILE A 257 -11.55 -18.60 11.57
C ILE A 257 -10.39 -17.99 12.36
N THR A 258 -9.21 -18.61 12.23
CA THR A 258 -7.95 -17.96 12.62
C THR A 258 -7.57 -17.00 11.49
N LEU A 259 -7.50 -15.71 11.82
CA LEU A 259 -7.29 -14.66 10.85
C LEU A 259 -5.83 -14.57 10.42
N GLU A 260 -5.63 -14.46 9.11
CA GLU A 260 -4.34 -14.05 8.56
C GLU A 260 -4.04 -12.60 8.96
N GLN A 261 -2.76 -12.29 9.19
CA GLN A 261 -2.28 -10.99 9.64
C GLN A 261 -1.29 -10.40 8.62
N PRO A 262 -1.77 -10.05 7.41
CA PRO A 262 -0.90 -9.69 6.28
C PRO A 262 -0.22 -8.32 6.41
N GLY A 263 -0.69 -7.44 7.30
CA GLY A 263 -0.17 -6.07 7.46
C GLY A 263 -1.12 -4.99 6.94
N ASN A 264 -0.71 -3.73 7.09
CA ASN A 264 -1.49 -2.59 6.64
C ASN A 264 -1.40 -2.42 5.11
N VAL A 265 -2.53 -2.53 4.43
CA VAL A 265 -2.63 -2.45 2.96
C VAL A 265 -1.96 -1.21 2.35
N GLY A 266 -2.06 -0.04 3.00
CA GLY A 266 -1.48 1.21 2.52
C GLY A 266 0.04 1.24 2.64
N THR A 267 0.58 0.76 3.77
CA THR A 267 2.02 0.61 3.98
C THR A 267 2.61 -0.39 2.99
N LEU A 268 1.94 -1.52 2.76
CA LEU A 268 2.40 -2.57 1.87
C LEU A 268 2.44 -2.10 0.41
N ARG A 269 1.33 -1.51 -0.05
CA ARG A 269 1.23 -0.86 -1.37
C ARG A 269 2.35 0.15 -1.59
N ALA A 270 2.56 1.06 -0.62
CA ALA A 270 3.56 2.12 -0.74
C ALA A 270 5.00 1.57 -0.82
N ALA A 271 5.32 0.51 -0.08
CA ALA A 271 6.64 -0.11 -0.12
C ALA A 271 6.90 -0.86 -1.45
N GLN A 272 5.86 -1.42 -2.08
CA GLN A 272 5.95 -2.02 -3.41
C GLN A 272 5.80 -1.01 -4.57
N LEU A 273 5.54 0.27 -4.28
CA LEU A 273 5.37 1.37 -5.24
C LEU A 273 4.17 1.24 -6.20
N ARG A 274 3.17 0.46 -5.79
CA ARG A 274 1.94 0.21 -6.54
C ARG A 274 0.89 1.30 -6.28
N SER A 275 -0.13 1.37 -7.13
CA SER A 275 -1.19 2.40 -7.06
C SER A 275 -2.38 2.02 -6.16
N PHE A 276 -2.66 0.72 -6.02
CA PHE A 276 -3.87 0.23 -5.38
C PHE A 276 -3.59 -0.66 -4.17
N ASN A 277 -4.35 -0.43 -3.10
CA ASN A 277 -4.39 -1.33 -1.96
C ASN A 277 -5.02 -2.66 -2.38
N HIS A 278 -4.49 -3.78 -1.89
CA HIS A 278 -5.13 -5.09 -2.05
C HIS A 278 -6.31 -5.26 -1.08
N THR A 279 -7.15 -6.26 -1.33
CA THR A 279 -8.33 -6.48 -0.49
C THR A 279 -7.92 -6.82 0.95
N PRO A 280 -8.52 -6.18 1.96
CA PRO A 280 -8.31 -6.59 3.34
C PRO A 280 -9.17 -7.82 3.72
N PHE A 281 -9.98 -8.32 2.80
CA PHE A 281 -11.00 -9.33 3.07
C PHE A 281 -10.43 -10.73 3.25
N GLN A 282 -10.98 -11.40 4.27
CA GLN A 282 -10.97 -12.85 4.43
C GLN A 282 -12.42 -13.35 4.33
N SER A 283 -12.67 -14.17 3.31
CA SER A 283 -14.01 -14.72 3.01
C SER A 283 -14.47 -15.70 4.09
N THR A 284 -15.69 -15.50 4.59
CA THR A 284 -16.33 -16.37 5.59
C THR A 284 -17.24 -17.43 5.00
N GLY A 285 -17.76 -17.23 3.78
CA GLY A 285 -18.77 -18.10 3.17
C GLY A 285 -20.19 -17.92 3.70
N TYR A 286 -20.43 -16.83 4.45
CA TYR A 286 -21.75 -16.45 4.94
C TYR A 286 -22.25 -15.16 4.27
N TRP A 287 -23.57 -15.00 4.19
CA TRP A 287 -24.24 -13.79 3.71
C TRP A 287 -25.46 -13.47 4.60
N VAL A 288 -25.93 -12.23 4.53
CA VAL A 288 -27.06 -11.71 5.32
C VAL A 288 -28.04 -10.91 4.47
N GLN A 289 -29.24 -10.71 5.01
CA GLN A 289 -30.27 -9.78 4.58
C GLN A 289 -30.48 -8.69 5.63
N PRO A 290 -31.06 -7.52 5.26
CA PRO A 290 -31.44 -6.51 6.23
C PRO A 290 -32.33 -7.10 7.34
N GLY A 291 -32.01 -6.79 8.59
CA GLY A 291 -32.69 -7.28 9.79
C GLY A 291 -32.14 -8.57 10.38
N ASP A 292 -31.29 -9.31 9.65
CA ASP A 292 -30.58 -10.44 10.24
C ASP A 292 -29.68 -10.01 11.38
N VAL A 293 -29.47 -10.90 12.35
CA VAL A 293 -28.58 -10.65 13.49
C VAL A 293 -27.43 -11.65 13.48
N LEU A 294 -26.21 -11.14 13.42
CA LEU A 294 -24.97 -11.89 13.65
C LEU A 294 -24.53 -11.73 15.10
N VAL A 295 -24.11 -12.82 15.73
CA VAL A 295 -23.35 -12.78 16.98
C VAL A 295 -21.94 -13.24 16.66
N VAL A 296 -20.97 -12.37 16.89
CA VAL A 296 -19.58 -12.57 16.48
C VAL A 296 -18.69 -12.45 17.71
N ASN A 297 -17.92 -13.49 17.98
CA ASN A 297 -16.88 -13.45 18.98
C ASN A 297 -15.54 -13.11 18.34
N TYR A 298 -14.74 -12.28 19.01
CA TYR A 298 -13.37 -11.98 18.64
C TYR A 298 -12.43 -12.16 19.83
N TYR A 299 -11.33 -12.88 19.61
CA TYR A 299 -10.27 -13.08 20.61
C TYR A 299 -8.90 -12.94 19.94
N TYR A 300 -7.89 -12.57 20.74
CA TYR A 300 -6.49 -12.63 20.30
C TYR A 300 -5.59 -13.15 21.42
N SER A 301 -4.43 -13.67 21.01
CA SER A 301 -3.29 -13.95 21.89
C SER A 301 -2.06 -13.17 21.41
N GLY A 302 -1.04 -13.06 22.25
CA GLY A 302 0.16 -12.28 21.94
C GLY A 302 -0.05 -10.79 22.16
N VAL A 303 0.59 -9.96 21.33
CA VAL A 303 0.49 -8.49 21.43
C VAL A 303 -0.90 -8.05 20.95
N ALA A 304 -1.47 -7.04 21.61
CA ALA A 304 -2.73 -6.45 21.17
C ALA A 304 -2.60 -5.92 19.72
N PRO A 305 -3.59 -6.18 18.84
CA PRO A 305 -3.57 -5.68 17.47
C PRO A 305 -3.60 -4.14 17.46
N SER A 306 -2.87 -3.53 16.52
CA SER A 306 -2.89 -2.07 16.36
C SER A 306 -4.20 -1.56 15.79
N GLN A 307 -4.93 -2.41 15.06
CA GLN A 307 -6.29 -2.16 14.58
C GLN A 307 -7.16 -3.40 14.86
N VAL A 308 -8.32 -3.23 15.49
CA VAL A 308 -9.23 -4.37 15.67
C VAL A 308 -9.78 -4.84 14.32
N PRO A 309 -10.00 -6.15 14.11
CA PRO A 309 -10.71 -6.64 12.94
C PRO A 309 -12.12 -6.07 12.85
N GLU A 310 -12.65 -6.04 11.63
CA GLU A 310 -14.00 -5.57 11.38
C GLU A 310 -14.79 -6.62 10.61
N ILE A 311 -16.09 -6.70 10.86
CA ILE A 311 -17.04 -7.38 9.98
C ILE A 311 -17.52 -6.40 8.94
N TRP A 312 -17.34 -6.75 7.67
CA TRP A 312 -17.84 -5.99 6.53
C TRP A 312 -18.96 -6.79 5.87
N ILE A 313 -20.15 -6.20 5.76
CA ILE A 313 -21.25 -6.76 4.96
C ILE A 313 -21.19 -6.07 3.60
N HIS A 314 -20.65 -6.80 2.63
CA HIS A 314 -20.34 -6.32 1.30
C HIS A 314 -21.33 -6.81 0.26
N SER A 315 -21.87 -5.88 -0.54
CA SER A 315 -22.69 -6.23 -1.69
C SER A 315 -21.92 -5.94 -2.96
N ILE A 316 -21.99 -6.87 -3.91
CA ILE A 316 -21.21 -6.80 -5.16
C ILE A 316 -21.62 -5.64 -6.08
N ASP A 317 -22.75 -4.96 -5.80
CA ASP A 317 -23.22 -3.77 -6.51
C ASP A 317 -22.65 -2.45 -5.97
N ASP A 318 -21.83 -2.49 -4.91
CA ASP A 318 -21.16 -1.31 -4.38
C ASP A 318 -20.06 -0.84 -5.34
N ASP A 319 -20.23 0.32 -5.99
CA ASP A 319 -19.23 0.99 -6.83
C ASP A 319 -18.54 2.20 -6.16
N THR A 320 -18.65 2.31 -4.84
CA THR A 320 -18.10 3.44 -4.08
C THR A 320 -16.61 3.29 -3.79
N TRP A 321 -15.98 4.42 -3.46
CA TRP A 321 -14.57 4.45 -3.05
C TRP A 321 -14.38 3.59 -1.80
N GLY A 322 -13.46 2.61 -1.84
CA GLY A 322 -13.11 1.83 -0.65
C GLY A 322 -14.28 1.10 0.03
N TYR A 323 -15.32 0.76 -0.75
CA TYR A 323 -16.57 0.19 -0.27
C TYR A 323 -17.23 1.04 0.83
N ASP A 324 -17.35 2.34 0.61
CA ASP A 324 -17.97 3.30 1.55
C ASP A 324 -19.45 2.98 1.82
N SER A 325 -20.14 2.24 0.94
CA SER A 325 -21.52 1.82 1.19
C SER A 325 -21.64 0.56 2.06
N ASP A 326 -20.53 -0.12 2.36
CA ASP A 326 -20.55 -1.32 3.19
C ASP A 326 -20.85 -1.01 4.65
N GLN A 327 -21.60 -1.91 5.29
CA GLN A 327 -21.74 -1.88 6.73
C GLN A 327 -20.47 -2.46 7.35
N LYS A 328 -19.69 -1.61 8.01
CA LYS A 328 -18.41 -1.95 8.65
C LYS A 328 -18.58 -1.88 10.16
N THR A 329 -18.35 -3.00 10.85
CA THR A 329 -18.49 -3.09 12.31
C THR A 329 -17.18 -3.55 12.95
N LYS A 330 -16.54 -2.67 13.73
CA LYS A 330 -15.36 -2.99 14.53
C LYS A 330 -15.71 -4.01 15.62
N LEU A 331 -14.90 -5.05 15.74
CA LEU A 331 -15.09 -6.08 16.75
C LEU A 331 -14.42 -5.68 18.07
N ALA A 332 -15.17 -5.80 19.17
CA ALA A 332 -14.59 -5.78 20.51
C ALA A 332 -14.12 -7.19 20.88
N VAL A 333 -13.12 -7.29 21.77
CA VAL A 333 -12.75 -8.58 22.36
C VAL A 333 -13.96 -9.13 23.13
N GLY A 334 -14.26 -10.42 22.96
CA GLY A 334 -15.49 -11.02 23.44
C GLY A 334 -16.56 -10.99 22.35
N SER A 335 -17.82 -10.78 22.76
CA SER A 335 -18.97 -10.90 21.86
C SER A 335 -19.47 -9.56 21.34
N THR A 336 -19.78 -9.50 20.05
CA THR A 336 -20.39 -8.36 19.36
C THR A 336 -21.65 -8.82 18.64
N THR A 337 -22.78 -8.14 18.87
CA THR A 337 -24.03 -8.36 18.14
C THR A 337 -24.18 -7.34 17.02
N ILE A 338 -24.42 -7.80 15.80
CA ILE A 338 -24.49 -6.98 14.59
C ILE A 338 -25.84 -7.22 13.93
N THR A 339 -26.69 -6.20 13.84
CA THR A 339 -27.89 -6.25 13.00
C THR A 339 -27.52 -5.77 11.60
N ALA A 340 -27.72 -6.62 10.60
CA ALA A 340 -27.46 -6.29 9.20
C ALA A 340 -28.41 -5.18 8.73
N SER A 341 -27.89 -4.08 8.23
CA SER A 341 -28.67 -2.98 7.65
C SER A 341 -28.82 -3.11 6.13
N LYS A 342 -28.00 -3.95 5.50
CA LYS A 342 -28.01 -4.25 4.06
C LYS A 342 -27.82 -5.74 3.80
N ALA A 343 -28.19 -6.18 2.60
CA ALA A 343 -27.81 -7.50 2.12
C ALA A 343 -26.33 -7.50 1.72
N GLY A 344 -25.66 -8.65 1.87
CA GLY A 344 -24.27 -8.77 1.44
C GLY A 344 -23.58 -10.04 1.95
N ALA A 345 -22.47 -10.39 1.31
CA ALA A 345 -21.52 -11.36 1.82
C ALA A 345 -20.81 -10.80 3.05
N VAL A 346 -20.55 -11.67 4.03
CA VAL A 346 -19.89 -11.33 5.29
C VAL A 346 -18.39 -11.61 5.13
N TYR A 347 -17.57 -10.57 5.28
CA TYR A 347 -16.11 -10.67 5.31
C TYR A 347 -15.57 -10.25 6.66
N VAL A 348 -14.42 -10.81 7.04
CA VAL A 348 -13.59 -10.24 8.10
C VAL A 348 -12.48 -9.43 7.43
N SER A 349 -12.31 -8.17 7.81
CA SER A 349 -11.21 -7.33 7.34
C SER A 349 -10.11 -7.21 8.39
N VAL A 350 -8.84 -7.31 7.93
CA VAL A 350 -7.66 -7.30 8.81
C VAL A 350 -6.55 -6.42 8.23
N PHE A 351 -5.95 -5.58 9.07
CA PHE A 351 -4.93 -4.61 8.70
C PHE A 351 -3.65 -4.70 9.55
N ASN A 352 -3.52 -5.77 10.33
CA ASN A 352 -2.44 -5.95 11.31
C ASN A 352 -1.28 -6.74 10.72
N ASN A 353 -0.06 -6.32 11.08
CA ASN A 353 1.12 -7.20 10.99
C ASN A 353 0.98 -8.34 12.02
N PRO A 354 1.72 -9.45 11.86
CA PRO A 354 1.70 -10.54 12.83
C PRO A 354 1.97 -10.04 14.25
N THR A 355 1.04 -10.30 15.18
CA THR A 355 1.11 -9.84 16.58
C THR A 355 1.92 -10.77 17.50
N GLY A 356 2.51 -11.83 16.94
CA GLY A 356 3.15 -12.89 17.72
C GLY A 356 2.17 -13.85 18.40
N GLY A 357 0.88 -13.79 18.03
CA GLY A 357 -0.15 -14.74 18.46
C GLY A 357 -1.31 -14.81 17.47
N ASP A 358 -2.34 -15.57 17.81
CA ASP A 358 -3.50 -15.78 16.95
C ASP A 358 -4.48 -14.61 17.09
N MET A 359 -5.17 -14.29 16.00
CA MET A 359 -6.42 -13.54 16.02
C MET A 359 -7.53 -14.47 15.55
N LYS A 360 -8.61 -14.61 16.32
CA LYS A 360 -9.71 -15.56 16.03
C LYS A 360 -11.04 -14.86 16.01
N VAL A 361 -11.80 -15.08 14.96
CA VAL A 361 -13.19 -14.64 14.84
C VAL A 361 -14.09 -15.87 14.75
N GLU A 362 -15.17 -15.86 15.51
CA GLU A 362 -16.20 -16.91 15.49
C GLU A 362 -17.58 -16.27 15.25
N LEU A 363 -18.22 -16.63 14.14
CA LEU A 363 -19.61 -16.32 13.87
C LEU A 363 -20.49 -17.26 14.72
N VAL A 364 -20.73 -16.95 16.00
CA VAL A 364 -21.49 -17.78 16.94
C VAL A 364 -22.89 -18.12 16.41
N SER A 365 -23.60 -17.13 15.87
CA SER A 365 -24.95 -17.33 15.29
C SER A 365 -25.26 -16.32 14.18
N GLY A 366 -26.32 -16.61 13.42
CA GLY A 366 -26.75 -15.80 12.27
C GLY A 366 -25.97 -16.10 10.99
N GLY A 367 -26.33 -15.41 9.91
CA GLY A 367 -25.71 -15.62 8.60
C GLY A 367 -26.19 -16.89 7.90
N ARG A 368 -26.50 -16.77 6.62
CA ARG A 368 -26.86 -17.88 5.74
C ARG A 368 -25.62 -18.35 4.99
N VAL A 369 -25.50 -19.64 4.74
CA VAL A 369 -24.37 -20.19 3.98
C VAL A 369 -24.52 -19.80 2.50
N MET A 370 -23.41 -19.50 1.83
CA MET A 370 -23.31 -19.43 0.37
C MET A 370 -22.21 -20.37 -0.14
N PRO A 371 -22.26 -20.84 -1.40
CA PRO A 371 -21.21 -21.64 -2.00
C PRO A 371 -19.86 -20.92 -1.94
N ARG A 372 -18.89 -21.55 -1.27
CA ARG A 372 -17.52 -21.05 -1.11
C ARG A 372 -16.52 -22.16 -1.37
N PHE A 373 -15.95 -22.16 -2.57
CA PHE A 373 -14.86 -23.06 -2.90
C PHE A 373 -13.53 -22.51 -2.36
N VAL A 374 -12.65 -23.41 -1.89
CA VAL A 374 -11.30 -23.06 -1.43
C VAL A 374 -10.31 -24.04 -2.03
N LEU A 375 -9.39 -23.53 -2.84
CA LEU A 375 -8.37 -24.33 -3.50
C LEU A 375 -7.47 -25.02 -2.46
N GLY A 376 -7.35 -26.34 -2.55
CA GLY A 376 -6.55 -27.16 -1.63
C GLY A 376 -7.35 -27.73 -0.46
N GLU A 377 -8.55 -27.21 -0.17
CA GLU A 377 -9.45 -27.76 0.86
C GLU A 377 -10.64 -28.51 0.25
N HIS A 378 -11.17 -28.01 -0.87
CA HIS A 378 -12.36 -28.55 -1.53
C HIS A 378 -12.03 -29.21 -2.88
N SER A 379 -12.79 -30.26 -3.21
CA SER A 379 -12.78 -30.93 -4.51
C SER A 379 -13.86 -30.38 -5.46
N ALA A 380 -13.81 -30.77 -6.74
CA ALA A 380 -14.87 -30.45 -7.70
C ALA A 380 -16.23 -31.09 -7.33
N ALA A 381 -16.22 -32.24 -6.63
CA ALA A 381 -17.43 -32.87 -6.13
C ALA A 381 -18.05 -32.06 -4.99
N ASP A 382 -17.22 -31.56 -4.06
CA ASP A 382 -17.68 -30.66 -2.99
C ASP A 382 -18.31 -29.39 -3.58
N TRP A 383 -17.69 -28.81 -4.60
CA TRP A 383 -18.25 -27.65 -5.30
C TRP A 383 -19.62 -27.93 -5.93
N THR A 384 -19.76 -29.07 -6.61
CA THR A 384 -21.05 -29.49 -7.18
C THR A 384 -22.11 -29.62 -6.09
N GLN A 385 -21.74 -30.18 -4.93
CA GLN A 385 -22.63 -30.32 -3.78
C GLN A 385 -22.97 -28.96 -3.14
N MET A 386 -22.02 -28.03 -3.05
CA MET A 386 -22.26 -26.66 -2.57
C MET A 386 -23.28 -25.94 -3.46
N LEU A 387 -23.14 -26.03 -4.78
CA LEU A 387 -24.09 -25.42 -5.73
C LEU A 387 -25.47 -26.06 -5.67
N ALA A 388 -25.55 -27.37 -5.40
CA ALA A 388 -26.83 -28.06 -5.21
C ALA A 388 -27.51 -27.68 -3.88
N THR A 389 -26.72 -27.47 -2.82
CA THR A 389 -27.24 -27.25 -1.46
C THR A 389 -27.54 -25.77 -1.18
N TYR A 390 -26.69 -24.85 -1.66
CA TYR A 390 -26.73 -23.43 -1.36
C TYR A 390 -26.85 -22.56 -2.63
N GLY A 391 -27.27 -23.15 -3.75
CA GLY A 391 -27.38 -22.45 -5.03
C GLY A 391 -28.51 -21.41 -5.11
N ASP A 392 -29.27 -21.21 -4.04
CA ASP A 392 -30.27 -20.16 -3.87
C ASP A 392 -29.70 -18.88 -3.21
N ALA A 393 -28.47 -18.93 -2.68
CA ALA A 393 -27.75 -17.75 -2.22
C ALA A 393 -27.56 -16.72 -3.37
N PRO A 394 -27.48 -15.41 -3.06
CA PRO A 394 -27.32 -14.37 -4.09
C PRO A 394 -25.94 -14.41 -4.79
N TYR A 395 -24.92 -14.93 -4.10
CA TYR A 395 -23.53 -14.91 -4.54
C TYR A 395 -22.86 -16.26 -4.33
N GLY A 396 -21.80 -16.52 -5.09
CA GLY A 396 -20.86 -17.61 -4.81
C GLY A 396 -19.42 -17.11 -4.87
N GLU A 397 -18.54 -17.79 -4.15
CA GLU A 397 -17.13 -17.41 -4.03
C GLU A 397 -16.18 -18.57 -4.36
N LEU A 398 -15.06 -18.21 -5.01
CA LEU A 398 -13.92 -19.08 -5.19
C LEU A 398 -12.69 -18.41 -4.57
N VAL A 399 -12.00 -19.13 -3.70
CA VAL A 399 -10.88 -18.60 -2.90
C VAL A 399 -9.65 -19.47 -3.10
N SER A 400 -8.50 -18.83 -3.25
CA SER A 400 -7.19 -19.47 -3.27
C SER A 400 -6.24 -18.76 -2.31
N LYS A 401 -4.94 -19.07 -2.37
CA LYS A 401 -3.94 -18.35 -1.59
C LYS A 401 -3.77 -16.91 -2.07
N ARG A 402 -3.97 -16.63 -3.36
CA ARG A 402 -3.70 -15.30 -3.94
C ARG A 402 -4.95 -14.55 -4.41
N MET A 403 -6.11 -15.21 -4.56
CA MET A 403 -7.27 -14.63 -5.21
C MET A 403 -8.58 -14.94 -4.48
N ILE A 404 -9.50 -13.98 -4.50
CA ILE A 404 -10.92 -14.14 -4.20
C ILE A 404 -11.69 -13.76 -5.46
N LEU A 405 -12.60 -14.62 -5.91
CA LEU A 405 -13.55 -14.32 -6.97
C LEU A 405 -14.96 -14.31 -6.38
N THR A 406 -15.70 -13.23 -6.55
CA THR A 406 -17.08 -13.10 -6.06
C THR A 406 -17.99 -12.65 -7.19
N ALA A 407 -19.05 -13.42 -7.45
CA ALA A 407 -19.99 -13.10 -8.50
C ALA A 407 -21.42 -13.52 -8.11
N THR A 408 -22.41 -13.04 -8.86
CA THR A 408 -23.79 -13.50 -8.73
C THR A 408 -23.85 -15.01 -8.93
N MET A 409 -24.77 -15.66 -8.23
CA MET A 409 -24.96 -17.11 -8.34
C MET A 409 -25.25 -17.58 -9.77
N ALA A 410 -25.90 -16.73 -10.57
CA ALA A 410 -26.16 -16.99 -11.97
C ALA A 410 -24.87 -17.13 -12.79
N LYS A 411 -23.90 -16.21 -12.62
CA LYS A 411 -22.62 -16.27 -13.33
C LYS A 411 -21.71 -17.36 -12.79
N VAL A 412 -21.72 -17.58 -11.48
CA VAL A 412 -20.99 -18.69 -10.84
C VAL A 412 -21.43 -20.03 -11.43
N LYS A 413 -22.74 -20.33 -11.45
CA LYS A 413 -23.27 -21.57 -12.05
C LYS A 413 -22.94 -21.72 -13.52
N LYS A 414 -22.87 -20.61 -14.26
CA LYS A 414 -22.61 -20.62 -15.70
C LYS A 414 -21.14 -20.85 -16.05
N PHE A 415 -20.22 -20.23 -15.33
CA PHE A 415 -18.82 -20.13 -15.76
C PHE A 415 -17.82 -20.88 -14.87
N ALA A 416 -18.10 -21.00 -13.56
CA ALA A 416 -17.22 -21.65 -12.59
C ALA A 416 -17.43 -23.19 -12.57
N THR A 417 -17.35 -23.82 -13.74
CA THR A 417 -17.54 -25.28 -13.90
C THR A 417 -16.30 -26.10 -13.54
N ASP A 418 -15.12 -25.46 -13.53
CA ASP A 418 -13.85 -26.05 -13.09
C ASP A 418 -13.19 -25.13 -12.04
N PRO A 419 -13.65 -25.19 -10.77
CA PRO A 419 -13.16 -24.31 -9.71
C PRO A 419 -11.69 -24.57 -9.35
N VAL A 420 -11.22 -25.81 -9.48
CA VAL A 420 -9.81 -26.16 -9.23
C VAL A 420 -8.93 -25.54 -10.31
N GLY A 421 -9.29 -25.71 -11.58
CA GLY A 421 -8.55 -25.18 -12.72
C GLY A 421 -8.49 -23.65 -12.71
N VAL A 422 -9.62 -22.97 -12.48
CA VAL A 422 -9.65 -21.49 -12.51
C VAL A 422 -8.84 -20.88 -11.37
N MET A 423 -8.94 -21.42 -10.15
CA MET A 423 -8.17 -20.90 -9.02
C MET A 423 -6.68 -21.22 -9.11
N THR A 424 -6.32 -22.40 -9.67
CA THR A 424 -4.92 -22.73 -9.98
C THR A 424 -4.35 -21.79 -11.03
N ALA A 425 -5.14 -21.47 -12.07
CA ALA A 425 -4.74 -20.53 -13.11
C ALA A 425 -4.53 -19.11 -12.54
N TRP A 426 -5.43 -18.63 -11.68
CA TRP A 426 -5.27 -17.32 -11.02
C TRP A 426 -4.03 -17.25 -10.14
N ASP A 427 -3.77 -18.25 -9.29
CA ASP A 427 -2.55 -18.26 -8.45
C ASP A 427 -1.28 -18.24 -9.32
N LYS A 428 -1.27 -18.95 -10.46
CA LYS A 428 -0.16 -18.90 -11.43
C LYS A 428 -0.03 -17.52 -12.07
N ILE A 429 -1.12 -16.93 -12.54
CA ILE A 429 -1.13 -15.62 -13.22
C ILE A 429 -0.65 -14.51 -12.28
N VAL A 430 -1.12 -14.49 -11.03
CA VAL A 430 -0.61 -13.57 -10.00
C VAL A 430 0.90 -13.75 -9.81
N GLY A 431 1.38 -15.01 -9.73
CA GLY A 431 2.81 -15.28 -9.63
C GLY A 431 3.63 -14.78 -10.84
N LEU A 432 3.06 -14.80 -12.05
CA LEU A 432 3.72 -14.29 -13.25
C LEU A 432 3.82 -12.76 -13.26
N GLU A 433 2.78 -12.07 -12.82
CA GLU A 433 2.82 -10.60 -12.69
C GLU A 433 3.72 -10.14 -11.54
N ASP A 434 3.73 -10.88 -10.43
CA ASP A 434 4.73 -10.72 -9.36
C ASP A 434 6.17 -10.85 -9.94
N GLU A 435 6.45 -11.91 -10.71
CA GLU A 435 7.77 -12.15 -11.34
C GLU A 435 8.17 -10.99 -12.26
N GLN A 436 7.24 -10.51 -13.10
CA GLN A 436 7.48 -9.41 -14.05
C GLN A 436 8.02 -8.15 -13.36
N TYR A 437 7.59 -7.89 -12.12
CA TYR A 437 8.04 -6.73 -11.36
C TYR A 437 9.06 -7.07 -10.27
N GLY A 438 9.62 -8.28 -10.23
CA GLY A 438 10.68 -8.67 -9.28
C GLY A 438 10.17 -8.87 -7.86
N ILE A 439 8.95 -9.37 -7.74
CA ILE A 439 8.33 -9.83 -6.51
C ILE A 439 8.43 -11.36 -6.54
N VAL A 440 9.24 -11.93 -5.64
CA VAL A 440 9.56 -13.37 -5.66
C VAL A 440 9.45 -13.93 -4.25
N ALA A 441 8.77 -15.07 -4.11
CA ALA A 441 8.64 -15.74 -2.82
C ALA A 441 10.01 -16.10 -2.23
N GLY A 442 10.19 -15.84 -0.93
CA GLY A 442 11.46 -16.07 -0.22
C GLY A 442 12.40 -14.87 -0.17
N ASN A 443 12.17 -13.83 -0.98
CA ASN A 443 12.91 -12.57 -0.85
C ASN A 443 12.53 -11.82 0.43
N ALA A 444 13.36 -10.86 0.83
CA ALA A 444 13.00 -9.90 1.86
C ALA A 444 11.95 -8.91 1.34
N TRP A 445 11.06 -8.46 2.23
CA TRP A 445 10.17 -7.32 1.95
C TRP A 445 10.99 -6.08 1.57
N PRO A 446 10.61 -5.28 0.53
CA PRO A 446 9.37 -5.32 -0.28
C PRO A 446 9.45 -6.10 -1.60
N HIS A 447 10.40 -7.03 -1.74
CA HIS A 447 10.58 -7.85 -2.96
C HIS A 447 9.92 -9.22 -2.85
N ALA A 448 9.08 -9.43 -1.83
CA ALA A 448 8.31 -10.64 -1.59
C ALA A 448 6.83 -10.40 -1.91
N PRO A 449 6.06 -11.45 -2.26
CA PRO A 449 4.64 -11.31 -2.50
C PRO A 449 3.90 -10.69 -1.32
N ASP A 450 2.94 -9.82 -1.65
CA ASP A 450 1.99 -9.31 -0.65
C ASP A 450 1.14 -10.48 -0.14
N ALA A 451 0.97 -10.55 1.18
CA ALA A 451 0.18 -11.59 1.83
C ALA A 451 -1.33 -11.35 1.71
N HIS A 452 -1.76 -10.13 1.38
CA HIS A 452 -3.14 -9.86 0.99
C HIS A 452 -3.47 -10.55 -0.34
N ARG A 453 -4.73 -10.95 -0.50
CA ARG A 453 -5.25 -11.48 -1.76
C ARG A 453 -5.61 -10.35 -2.71
N TYR A 454 -5.72 -10.68 -3.99
CA TYR A 454 -6.47 -9.87 -4.94
C TYR A 454 -7.94 -10.29 -4.89
N HIS A 455 -8.85 -9.38 -5.25
CA HIS A 455 -10.28 -9.64 -5.29
C HIS A 455 -10.82 -9.26 -6.66
N PHE A 456 -11.44 -10.19 -7.36
CA PHE A 456 -12.18 -9.92 -8.59
C PHE A 456 -13.69 -10.04 -8.33
N VAL A 457 -14.44 -8.98 -8.59
CA VAL A 457 -15.87 -8.88 -8.27
C VAL A 457 -16.69 -8.67 -9.55
N GLU A 458 -17.74 -9.45 -9.77
CA GLU A 458 -18.79 -9.04 -10.72
C GLU A 458 -19.50 -7.82 -10.15
N LEU A 459 -19.60 -6.73 -10.91
CA LEU A 459 -20.29 -5.50 -10.52
C LEU A 459 -21.49 -5.26 -11.44
N PRO A 460 -22.69 -5.72 -11.07
CA PRO A 460 -23.86 -5.64 -11.93
C PRO A 460 -24.27 -4.26 -12.45
N PRO A 461 -24.18 -3.15 -11.67
CA PRO A 461 -24.56 -1.84 -12.18
C PRO A 461 -23.51 -1.22 -13.12
N TYR A 462 -22.32 -1.81 -13.24
CA TYR A 462 -21.25 -1.25 -14.06
C TYR A 462 -21.48 -1.55 -15.55
N THR A 463 -21.40 -0.49 -16.36
CA THR A 463 -21.65 -0.55 -17.81
C THR A 463 -20.39 -0.53 -18.66
N GLY A 464 -19.20 -0.46 -18.04
CA GLY A 464 -17.93 -0.63 -18.74
C GLY A 464 -17.62 -2.11 -19.00
N TRP A 465 -16.38 -2.43 -19.37
CA TRP A 465 -15.98 -3.83 -19.55
C TRP A 465 -15.44 -4.42 -18.25
N MET A 466 -14.30 -3.90 -17.82
CA MET A 466 -13.63 -4.21 -16.57
C MET A 466 -12.94 -2.95 -16.04
N TYR A 467 -12.52 -2.98 -14.77
CA TYR A 467 -11.61 -1.99 -14.21
C TYR A 467 -10.85 -2.55 -13.01
N SER A 468 -9.84 -1.82 -12.57
CA SER A 468 -9.07 -2.09 -11.37
C SER A 468 -9.03 -0.86 -10.46
N TRP A 469 -9.19 -1.07 -9.15
CA TRP A 469 -9.24 0.03 -8.19
C TRP A 469 -8.74 -0.40 -6.80
N GLN A 470 -8.88 0.50 -5.81
CA GLN A 470 -8.61 0.17 -4.41
C GLN A 470 -9.41 -1.08 -4.01
N TYR A 471 -8.71 -2.06 -3.44
CA TYR A 471 -9.22 -3.33 -2.92
C TYR A 471 -9.66 -4.37 -3.94
N ARG A 472 -9.98 -4.01 -5.19
CA ARG A 472 -10.52 -4.97 -6.18
C ARG A 472 -10.18 -4.68 -7.63
N MET A 473 -10.37 -5.72 -8.43
CA MET A 473 -10.72 -5.64 -9.84
C MET A 473 -12.22 -5.93 -9.98
N ALA A 474 -12.87 -5.36 -10.99
CA ALA A 474 -14.28 -5.58 -11.25
C ALA A 474 -14.57 -5.78 -12.73
N SER A 475 -15.64 -6.50 -13.04
CA SER A 475 -16.19 -6.61 -14.40
C SER A 475 -17.67 -6.27 -14.41
N ALA A 476 -18.16 -5.80 -15.55
CA ALA A 476 -19.60 -5.77 -15.78
C ALA A 476 -20.20 -7.19 -15.75
N SER A 477 -21.53 -7.25 -15.62
CA SER A 477 -22.27 -8.52 -15.70
C SER A 477 -22.35 -9.10 -17.12
N ASP A 478 -21.79 -8.45 -18.14
CA ASP A 478 -21.72 -9.05 -19.49
C ASP A 478 -20.98 -10.39 -19.45
N ASP A 479 -21.52 -11.39 -20.15
CA ASP A 479 -20.97 -12.76 -20.15
C ASP A 479 -19.53 -12.82 -20.68
N GLY A 480 -19.19 -11.97 -21.66
CA GLY A 480 -17.84 -11.92 -22.20
C GLY A 480 -16.85 -11.30 -21.19
N ALA A 481 -17.32 -10.41 -20.33
CA ALA A 481 -16.49 -9.82 -19.29
C ALA A 481 -16.24 -10.84 -18.17
N ILE A 482 -17.26 -11.16 -17.36
CA ILE A 482 -17.10 -12.03 -16.19
C ILE A 482 -16.75 -13.49 -16.54
N GLY A 483 -17.13 -13.96 -17.74
CA GLY A 483 -16.84 -15.32 -18.18
C GLY A 483 -15.34 -15.62 -18.25
N SER A 484 -14.53 -14.63 -18.68
CA SER A 484 -13.06 -14.77 -18.74
C SER A 484 -12.39 -14.79 -17.36
N VAL A 485 -13.07 -14.29 -16.32
CA VAL A 485 -12.59 -14.30 -14.92
C VAL A 485 -12.86 -15.64 -14.24
N LEU A 486 -14.04 -16.22 -14.48
CA LEU A 486 -14.55 -17.41 -13.80
C LEU A 486 -14.27 -18.73 -14.54
N ASN A 487 -13.85 -18.68 -15.81
CA ASN A 487 -13.62 -19.87 -16.63
C ASN A 487 -12.13 -20.12 -16.89
N ALA A 488 -11.60 -21.25 -16.39
CA ALA A 488 -10.19 -21.62 -16.51
C ALA A 488 -9.67 -21.62 -17.95
N LYS A 489 -10.47 -22.12 -18.90
CA LYS A 489 -10.07 -22.20 -20.31
C LYS A 489 -9.94 -20.80 -20.90
N THR A 490 -10.98 -19.98 -20.83
CA THR A 490 -10.94 -18.62 -21.37
C THR A 490 -9.86 -17.77 -20.69
N LEU A 491 -9.73 -17.88 -19.36
CA LEU A 491 -8.70 -17.18 -18.59
C LEU A 491 -7.28 -17.52 -19.06
N THR A 492 -7.03 -18.73 -19.57
CA THR A 492 -5.69 -19.21 -19.97
C THR A 492 -5.43 -19.17 -21.47
N THR A 493 -6.46 -18.96 -22.30
CA THR A 493 -6.31 -18.88 -23.76
C THR A 493 -6.61 -17.50 -24.35
N ASP A 494 -7.44 -16.69 -23.69
CA ASP A 494 -7.86 -15.36 -24.15
C ASP A 494 -8.18 -14.41 -22.97
N GLY A 495 -7.34 -14.45 -21.93
CA GLY A 495 -7.58 -13.74 -20.67
C GLY A 495 -7.09 -12.28 -20.62
N TRP A 496 -6.92 -11.59 -21.76
CA TRP A 496 -6.27 -10.27 -21.78
C TRP A 496 -6.92 -9.25 -20.84
N GLY A 497 -8.25 -9.19 -20.80
CA GLY A 497 -8.97 -8.28 -19.90
C GLY A 497 -8.64 -8.52 -18.42
N PRO A 498 -8.88 -9.72 -17.88
CA PRO A 498 -8.52 -10.03 -16.50
C PRO A 498 -7.03 -9.82 -16.16
N TRP A 499 -6.11 -10.19 -17.06
CA TRP A 499 -4.67 -9.93 -16.85
C TRP A 499 -4.34 -8.44 -16.88
N HIS A 500 -5.04 -7.66 -17.70
CA HIS A 500 -4.87 -6.21 -17.74
C HIS A 500 -5.32 -5.54 -16.43
N GLU A 501 -6.45 -5.94 -15.87
CA GLU A 501 -6.90 -5.38 -14.58
C GLU A 501 -6.01 -5.79 -13.41
N LEU A 502 -5.47 -7.01 -13.43
CA LEU A 502 -4.47 -7.42 -12.47
C LEU A 502 -3.17 -6.62 -12.65
N GLY A 503 -2.79 -6.32 -13.89
CA GLY A 503 -1.65 -5.48 -14.20
C GLY A 503 -1.74 -4.09 -13.56
N HIS A 504 -2.93 -3.49 -13.53
CA HIS A 504 -3.16 -2.21 -12.85
C HIS A 504 -2.88 -2.28 -11.34
N GLN A 505 -3.08 -3.44 -10.70
CA GLN A 505 -2.73 -3.64 -9.28
C GLN A 505 -1.22 -3.72 -9.05
N HIS A 506 -0.44 -4.14 -10.07
CA HIS A 506 1.02 -4.26 -10.02
C HIS A 506 1.78 -3.03 -10.53
N GLN A 507 1.12 -2.21 -11.34
CA GLN A 507 1.73 -1.08 -12.02
C GLN A 507 2.49 -0.15 -11.07
N MET A 508 3.75 0.14 -11.40
CA MET A 508 4.62 0.96 -10.56
C MET A 508 4.52 2.44 -10.94
N SER A 509 4.09 3.25 -9.96
CA SER A 509 3.91 4.70 -10.12
C SER A 509 5.19 5.47 -10.53
N THR A 510 6.38 4.92 -10.29
CA THR A 510 7.67 5.58 -10.53
C THR A 510 8.07 5.67 -12.00
N PHE A 511 7.50 4.84 -12.88
CA PHE A 511 7.72 4.92 -14.32
C PHE A 511 6.42 4.95 -15.15
N THR A 512 5.27 5.07 -14.49
CA THR A 512 3.99 5.41 -15.14
C THR A 512 3.76 6.92 -14.98
N TRP A 513 4.16 7.70 -15.99
CA TRP A 513 3.81 9.12 -16.11
C TRP A 513 2.44 9.29 -16.77
N ALA A 514 1.95 10.54 -16.85
CA ALA A 514 0.66 10.86 -17.47
C ALA A 514 0.45 10.17 -18.83
N ASP A 515 -0.78 9.74 -19.05
CA ASP A 515 -1.26 9.00 -20.23
C ASP A 515 -0.59 7.64 -20.48
N GLN A 516 0.20 7.12 -19.53
CA GLN A 516 0.85 5.80 -19.64
C GLN A 516 0.21 4.72 -18.76
N THR A 517 -0.85 5.05 -18.01
CA THR A 517 -1.60 4.08 -17.19
C THR A 517 -2.10 2.93 -18.06
N GLU A 518 -2.77 3.22 -19.17
CA GLU A 518 -3.27 2.22 -20.13
C GLU A 518 -2.18 1.67 -21.07
N VAL A 519 -0.93 2.13 -20.93
CA VAL A 519 0.20 1.68 -21.77
C VAL A 519 1.04 0.66 -21.02
N THR A 520 1.58 1.07 -19.86
CA THR A 520 2.51 0.26 -19.07
C THR A 520 1.86 -0.95 -18.43
N VAL A 521 0.55 -0.92 -18.19
CA VAL A 521 -0.24 -2.08 -17.71
C VAL A 521 -0.16 -3.27 -18.66
N ASN A 522 -0.07 -3.02 -19.97
CA ASN A 522 -0.04 -4.09 -20.98
C ASN A 522 1.27 -4.89 -20.95
N LEU A 523 2.29 -4.44 -20.20
CA LEU A 523 3.49 -5.24 -19.95
C LEU A 523 3.16 -6.49 -19.14
N SER A 524 2.32 -6.38 -18.12
CA SER A 524 1.84 -7.54 -17.35
C SER A 524 1.09 -8.52 -18.25
N SER A 525 0.13 -8.01 -19.03
CA SER A 525 -0.68 -8.84 -19.93
C SER A 525 0.17 -9.54 -20.99
N ALA A 526 1.14 -8.84 -21.60
CA ALA A 526 2.06 -9.43 -22.56
C ALA A 526 3.00 -10.47 -21.92
N TYR A 527 3.45 -10.21 -20.68
CA TYR A 527 4.28 -11.16 -19.94
C TYR A 527 3.53 -12.45 -19.63
N VAL A 528 2.30 -12.34 -19.10
CA VAL A 528 1.41 -13.49 -18.84
C VAL A 528 1.13 -14.24 -20.14
N GLN A 529 0.76 -13.54 -21.21
CA GLN A 529 0.49 -14.13 -22.52
C GLN A 529 1.68 -14.96 -23.03
N ARG A 530 2.89 -14.39 -22.98
CA ARG A 530 4.13 -15.08 -23.36
C ARG A 530 4.41 -16.29 -22.47
N ALA A 531 4.26 -16.16 -21.16
CA ALA A 531 4.50 -17.24 -20.21
C ALA A 531 3.50 -18.40 -20.33
N LEU A 532 2.30 -18.15 -20.86
CA LEU A 532 1.32 -19.18 -21.22
C LEU A 532 1.56 -19.80 -22.60
N GLY A 533 2.60 -19.35 -23.33
CA GLY A 533 2.94 -19.88 -24.66
C GLY A 533 1.98 -19.46 -25.76
N LEU A 534 1.22 -18.38 -25.56
CA LEU A 534 0.25 -17.89 -26.52
C LEU A 534 0.91 -16.98 -27.58
N PRO A 535 0.35 -16.88 -28.79
CA PRO A 535 0.79 -15.92 -29.79
C PRO A 535 0.71 -14.47 -29.25
N SER A 536 1.76 -13.68 -29.48
CA SER A 536 1.80 -12.27 -29.06
C SER A 536 0.64 -11.48 -29.68
N ARG A 537 -0.08 -10.73 -28.85
CA ARG A 537 -1.10 -9.77 -29.29
C ARG A 537 -0.51 -8.68 -30.18
N TYR A 538 0.75 -8.28 -29.93
CA TYR A 538 1.41 -7.26 -30.75
C TYR A 538 1.70 -7.76 -32.17
N GLU A 539 1.87 -9.08 -32.32
CA GLU A 539 2.01 -9.75 -33.62
C GLU A 539 0.66 -9.92 -34.31
N THR A 540 -0.27 -10.62 -33.65
CA THR A 540 -1.57 -10.97 -34.25
C THR A 540 -2.48 -9.77 -34.48
N GLY A 541 -2.33 -8.71 -33.67
CA GLY A 541 -3.06 -7.46 -33.81
C GLY A 541 -2.43 -6.45 -34.79
N GLY A 542 -1.30 -6.77 -35.42
CA GLY A 542 -0.61 -5.87 -36.34
C GLY A 542 0.05 -4.64 -35.68
N THR A 543 0.20 -4.63 -34.35
CA THR A 543 0.82 -3.53 -33.59
C THR A 543 2.26 -3.30 -34.01
N TRP A 544 3.03 -4.35 -34.29
CA TRP A 544 4.41 -4.19 -34.78
C TRP A 544 4.49 -3.48 -36.12
N THR A 545 3.55 -3.73 -37.04
CA THR A 545 3.49 -3.01 -38.32
C THR A 545 3.28 -1.52 -38.10
N LYS A 546 2.34 -1.15 -37.22
CA LYS A 546 2.11 0.26 -36.84
C LYS A 546 3.32 0.87 -36.13
N THR A 547 3.97 0.08 -35.27
CA THR A 547 5.18 0.49 -34.53
C THR A 547 6.31 0.85 -35.49
N PHE A 548 6.62 0.00 -36.47
CA PHE A 548 7.66 0.30 -37.44
C PHE A 548 7.27 1.45 -38.39
N ALA A 549 5.99 1.59 -38.73
CA ALA A 549 5.52 2.76 -39.47
C ALA A 549 5.77 4.07 -38.70
N TYR A 550 5.53 4.08 -37.39
CA TYR A 550 5.86 5.21 -36.51
C TYR A 550 7.38 5.45 -36.44
N LEU A 551 8.18 4.41 -36.22
CA LEU A 551 9.63 4.53 -36.09
C LEU A 551 10.34 4.97 -37.38
N ASN A 552 9.71 4.76 -38.54
CA ASN A 552 10.22 5.20 -39.85
C ASN A 552 9.90 6.67 -40.18
N GLN A 553 9.12 7.37 -39.36
CA GLN A 553 8.84 8.81 -39.57
C GLN A 553 10.11 9.64 -39.37
N SER A 554 10.27 10.73 -40.12
CA SER A 554 11.42 11.63 -39.99
C SER A 554 11.43 12.42 -38.68
N THR A 555 10.24 12.76 -38.17
CA THR A 555 10.02 13.39 -36.87
C THR A 555 9.11 12.49 -36.05
N ARG A 556 9.46 12.26 -34.79
CA ARG A 556 8.73 11.37 -33.87
C ARG A 556 8.59 12.07 -32.53
N ASP A 557 7.39 12.01 -31.98
CA ASP A 557 7.08 12.45 -30.62
C ASP A 557 6.29 11.33 -29.94
N PHE A 558 6.87 10.78 -28.88
CA PHE A 558 6.23 9.69 -28.13
C PHE A 558 4.95 10.16 -27.44
N GLY A 559 4.94 11.40 -26.94
CA GLY A 559 3.84 11.96 -26.16
C GLY A 559 2.56 12.13 -26.99
N THR A 560 2.70 12.37 -28.29
CA THR A 560 1.56 12.55 -29.21
C THR A 560 1.13 11.27 -29.92
N GLN A 561 1.79 10.13 -29.69
CA GLN A 561 1.35 8.85 -30.27
C GLN A 561 0.06 8.39 -29.59
N SER A 562 -1.05 8.39 -30.35
CA SER A 562 -2.38 8.09 -29.85
C SER A 562 -2.66 6.59 -29.69
N ASP A 563 -1.98 5.71 -30.42
CA ASP A 563 -2.14 4.26 -30.26
C ASP A 563 -1.35 3.77 -29.03
N LEU A 564 -2.08 3.45 -27.96
CA LEU A 564 -1.50 2.98 -26.69
C LEU A 564 -0.71 1.67 -26.86
N PHE A 565 -1.08 0.80 -27.80
CA PHE A 565 -0.34 -0.45 -28.03
C PHE A 565 0.97 -0.17 -28.77
N VAL A 566 1.02 0.83 -29.66
CA VAL A 566 2.29 1.30 -30.26
C VAL A 566 3.20 1.93 -29.20
N ARG A 567 2.65 2.63 -28.20
CA ARG A 567 3.48 3.11 -27.08
C ARG A 567 3.97 1.95 -26.20
N ALA A 568 3.13 0.94 -25.98
CA ALA A 568 3.49 -0.22 -25.14
C ALA A 568 4.64 -1.03 -25.74
N THR A 569 4.78 -1.08 -27.07
CA THR A 569 5.88 -1.81 -27.73
C THR A 569 7.25 -1.18 -27.47
N MET A 570 7.37 0.13 -27.23
CA MET A 570 8.64 0.72 -26.76
C MET A 570 9.10 0.05 -25.47
N PHE A 571 8.21 -0.02 -24.48
CA PHE A 571 8.51 -0.66 -23.21
C PHE A 571 8.80 -2.15 -23.40
N TRP A 572 8.01 -2.85 -24.21
CA TRP A 572 8.19 -4.27 -24.45
C TRP A 572 9.49 -4.62 -25.18
N GLN A 573 9.99 -3.75 -26.06
CA GLN A 573 11.29 -3.94 -26.71
C GLN A 573 12.45 -4.03 -25.73
N LEU A 574 12.37 -3.35 -24.57
CA LEU A 574 13.40 -3.48 -23.54
C LEU A 574 13.44 -4.88 -22.93
N ASP A 575 12.27 -5.48 -22.68
CA ASP A 575 12.17 -6.88 -22.24
C ASP A 575 12.74 -7.83 -23.30
N LEU A 576 12.29 -7.69 -24.57
CA LEU A 576 12.79 -8.52 -25.67
C LEU A 576 14.32 -8.45 -25.80
N THR A 577 14.88 -7.27 -25.60
CA THR A 577 16.31 -6.99 -25.80
C THR A 577 17.17 -7.45 -24.63
N PHE A 578 16.73 -7.22 -23.39
CA PHE A 578 17.54 -7.38 -22.18
C PHE A 578 17.08 -8.52 -21.27
N GLY A 579 16.12 -9.32 -21.72
CA GLY A 579 15.69 -10.54 -21.06
C GLY A 579 14.37 -10.36 -20.31
N LYS A 580 13.68 -11.47 -20.09
CA LYS A 580 12.37 -11.50 -19.42
C LYS A 580 12.41 -10.97 -17.97
N ASP A 581 13.58 -10.89 -17.37
CA ASP A 581 13.79 -10.38 -16.02
C ASP A 581 14.11 -8.88 -15.99
N PHE A 582 14.13 -8.20 -17.14
CA PHE A 582 14.50 -6.79 -17.24
C PHE A 582 13.63 -5.91 -16.34
N TYR A 583 12.30 -6.07 -16.41
CA TYR A 583 11.38 -5.32 -15.56
C TYR A 583 11.43 -5.76 -14.10
N ALA A 584 11.82 -7.00 -13.83
CA ALA A 584 12.06 -7.48 -12.47
C ALA A 584 13.25 -6.76 -11.82
N ARG A 585 14.35 -6.61 -12.57
CA ARG A 585 15.52 -5.81 -12.17
C ARG A 585 15.18 -4.34 -12.03
N LEU A 586 14.42 -3.78 -12.98
CA LEU A 586 14.00 -2.37 -12.94
C LEU A 586 13.10 -2.07 -11.72
N GLY A 587 12.09 -2.90 -11.47
CA GLY A 587 11.20 -2.76 -10.33
C GLY A 587 11.93 -2.88 -8.99
N THR A 588 12.87 -3.83 -8.90
CA THR A 588 13.76 -3.97 -7.74
C THR A 588 14.59 -2.72 -7.51
N ASN A 589 15.17 -2.16 -8.57
CA ASN A 589 15.96 -0.94 -8.49
C ASN A 589 15.14 0.27 -8.01
N TYR A 590 13.92 0.48 -8.51
CA TYR A 590 13.03 1.54 -8.03
C TYR A 590 12.58 1.33 -6.57
N ARG A 591 12.28 0.10 -6.14
CA ARG A 591 11.90 -0.18 -4.75
C ARG A 591 13.05 0.11 -3.77
N ASN A 592 14.29 -0.16 -4.18
CA ASN A 592 15.50 0.17 -3.42
C ASN A 592 15.88 1.66 -3.47
N MET A 593 15.35 2.41 -4.44
CA MET A 593 15.60 3.84 -4.55
C MET A 593 15.06 4.59 -3.32
N PRO A 594 15.89 5.40 -2.63
CA PRO A 594 15.45 6.23 -1.52
C PRO A 594 14.25 7.10 -1.92
N ALA A 595 13.27 7.26 -1.02
CA ALA A 595 12.05 7.99 -1.34
C ALA A 595 12.30 9.41 -1.87
N ALA A 596 13.31 10.11 -1.34
CA ALA A 596 13.70 11.46 -1.77
C ALA A 596 14.30 11.52 -3.19
N GLN A 597 14.71 10.39 -3.76
CA GLN A 597 15.26 10.30 -5.12
C GLN A 597 14.24 9.83 -6.15
N ARG A 598 13.05 9.40 -5.70
CA ARG A 598 12.01 8.91 -6.61
C ARG A 598 11.41 10.07 -7.41
N PRO A 599 11.14 9.87 -8.72
CA PRO A 599 10.63 10.94 -9.56
C PRO A 599 9.20 11.33 -9.19
N GLY A 600 9.00 12.61 -8.87
CA GLY A 600 7.68 13.16 -8.48
C GLY A 600 6.87 13.79 -9.61
N THR A 601 7.51 14.18 -10.72
CA THR A 601 6.85 14.81 -11.88
C THR A 601 6.97 13.93 -13.12
N ASP A 602 6.10 14.12 -14.12
CA ASP A 602 6.13 13.32 -15.34
C ASP A 602 7.45 13.43 -16.11
N ASP A 603 8.01 14.62 -16.21
CA ASP A 603 9.32 14.79 -16.85
C ASP A 603 10.43 14.14 -16.03
N ALA A 604 10.39 14.24 -14.69
CA ALA A 604 11.34 13.53 -13.84
C ALA A 604 11.19 12.01 -14.00
N LYS A 605 9.97 11.47 -14.19
CA LYS A 605 9.72 10.05 -14.43
C LYS A 605 10.31 9.61 -15.77
N LYS A 606 10.09 10.35 -16.86
CA LYS A 606 10.69 10.05 -18.18
C LYS A 606 12.22 10.04 -18.10
N GLN A 607 12.82 11.07 -17.51
CA GLN A 607 14.29 11.17 -17.40
C GLN A 607 14.86 10.08 -16.48
N SER A 608 14.22 9.82 -15.33
CA SER A 608 14.61 8.73 -14.45
C SER A 608 14.45 7.37 -15.13
N PHE A 609 13.42 7.18 -15.94
CA PHE A 609 13.22 5.95 -16.69
C PHE A 609 14.38 5.71 -17.66
N ILE A 610 14.84 6.75 -18.37
CA ILE A 610 16.05 6.65 -19.23
C ILE A 610 17.27 6.21 -18.42
N VAL A 611 17.51 6.84 -17.26
CA VAL A 611 18.66 6.51 -16.40
C VAL A 611 18.57 5.09 -15.86
N GLU A 612 17.44 4.73 -15.26
CA GLU A 612 17.32 3.46 -14.53
C GLU A 612 17.19 2.26 -15.47
N THR A 613 16.57 2.43 -16.65
CA THR A 613 16.62 1.39 -17.70
C THR A 613 18.05 1.20 -18.22
N SER A 614 18.81 2.27 -18.41
CA SER A 614 20.22 2.20 -18.78
C SER A 614 21.07 1.52 -17.71
N ARG A 615 20.81 1.83 -16.42
CA ARG A 615 21.46 1.21 -15.27
C ARG A 615 21.28 -0.31 -15.26
N VAL A 616 20.03 -0.77 -15.37
CA VAL A 616 19.74 -2.20 -15.28
C VAL A 616 20.12 -2.96 -16.55
N ALA A 617 20.10 -2.30 -17.71
CA ALA A 617 20.61 -2.86 -18.96
C ALA A 617 22.14 -2.96 -19.01
N GLY A 618 22.85 -2.02 -18.37
CA GLY A 618 24.30 -1.86 -18.52
C GLY A 618 24.72 -1.19 -19.83
N TYR A 619 23.78 -0.54 -20.52
CA TYR A 619 23.97 0.18 -21.78
C TYR A 619 23.44 1.60 -21.66
N ASP A 620 24.06 2.56 -22.34
CA ASP A 620 23.47 3.88 -22.54
C ASP A 620 22.31 3.76 -23.54
N LEU A 621 21.07 3.84 -23.03
CA LEU A 621 19.85 3.72 -23.83
C LEU A 621 19.38 5.06 -24.40
N SER A 622 20.12 6.15 -24.26
CA SER A 622 19.77 7.44 -24.86
C SER A 622 19.48 7.36 -26.37
N PRO A 623 20.18 6.55 -27.20
CA PRO A 623 19.83 6.42 -28.62
C PRO A 623 18.48 5.75 -28.85
N PHE A 624 18.12 4.77 -28.00
CA PHE A 624 16.83 4.08 -28.08
C PHE A 624 15.68 5.03 -27.78
N PHE A 625 15.75 5.81 -26.70
CA PHE A 625 14.71 6.77 -26.34
C PHE A 625 14.61 7.93 -27.34
N THR A 626 15.75 8.39 -27.87
CA THR A 626 15.77 9.38 -28.96
C THR A 626 15.07 8.84 -30.21
N GLN A 627 15.32 7.57 -30.56
CA GLN A 627 14.63 6.93 -31.68
C GLN A 627 13.12 6.86 -31.46
N TRP A 628 12.67 6.65 -30.23
CA TRP A 628 11.26 6.67 -29.88
C TRP A 628 10.64 8.06 -29.72
N GLY A 629 11.41 9.14 -29.92
CA GLY A 629 10.90 10.50 -29.80
C GLY A 629 10.72 10.96 -28.35
N ILE A 630 11.48 10.40 -27.41
CA ILE A 630 11.57 10.87 -26.02
C ILE A 630 12.87 11.68 -25.87
N PRO A 631 12.80 13.01 -25.62
CA PRO A 631 13.99 13.83 -25.45
C PRO A 631 14.82 13.43 -24.23
N VAL A 632 16.14 13.38 -24.40
CA VAL A 632 17.10 13.15 -23.32
C VAL A 632 17.62 14.50 -22.85
N ALA A 633 17.33 14.86 -21.60
CA ALA A 633 17.77 16.14 -21.04
C ALA A 633 19.29 16.15 -20.82
N ALA A 634 19.92 17.33 -20.89
CA ALA A 634 21.38 17.46 -20.69
C ALA A 634 21.86 16.93 -19.32
N ALA A 635 21.05 17.09 -18.27
CA ALA A 635 21.32 16.54 -16.95
C ALA A 635 21.29 15.00 -16.95
N THR A 636 20.39 14.40 -17.72
CA THR A 636 20.32 12.95 -17.93
C THR A 636 21.55 12.44 -18.65
N THR A 637 21.97 13.10 -19.74
CA THR A 637 23.22 12.76 -20.45
C THR A 637 24.44 12.83 -19.52
N THR A 638 24.53 13.87 -18.69
CA THR A 638 25.61 14.02 -17.71
C THR A 638 25.61 12.85 -16.72
N THR A 639 24.43 12.44 -16.26
CA THR A 639 24.27 11.28 -15.36
C THR A 639 24.72 9.99 -16.03
N LEU A 640 24.26 9.72 -17.26
CA LEU A 640 24.62 8.52 -18.03
C LEU A 640 26.13 8.42 -18.31
N ASN A 641 26.77 9.54 -18.66
CA ASN A 641 28.23 9.60 -18.88
C ASN A 641 29.04 9.23 -17.62
N GLY A 642 28.46 9.42 -16.42
CA GLY A 642 29.08 9.02 -15.16
C GLY A 642 28.92 7.54 -14.81
N MET A 643 28.12 6.77 -15.55
CA MET A 643 27.68 5.42 -15.14
C MET A 643 28.48 4.23 -15.72
N ALA A 644 29.64 4.45 -16.35
CA ALA A 644 30.46 3.39 -16.95
C ALA A 644 29.66 2.39 -17.83
N LEU A 645 28.70 2.91 -18.60
CA LEU A 645 27.79 2.12 -19.43
C LEU A 645 28.42 1.76 -20.79
N LYS A 646 28.00 0.63 -21.38
CA LYS A 646 28.36 0.29 -22.75
C LYS A 646 27.58 1.17 -23.74
N PRO A 647 28.17 1.61 -24.86
CA PRO A 647 27.40 2.30 -25.90
C PRO A 647 26.40 1.34 -26.55
N LEU A 648 25.18 1.81 -26.81
CA LEU A 648 24.18 1.07 -27.59
C LEU A 648 24.43 1.26 -29.08
N THR A 649 25.05 0.27 -29.72
CA THR A 649 25.35 0.30 -31.17
C THR A 649 24.33 -0.44 -32.02
N GLN A 650 23.50 -1.28 -31.40
CA GLN A 650 22.50 -2.10 -32.10
C GLN A 650 21.15 -1.39 -32.17
N PRO A 651 20.41 -1.47 -33.29
CA PRO A 651 19.09 -0.84 -33.44
C PRO A 651 18.00 -1.70 -32.77
N ILE A 652 18.04 -1.79 -31.45
CA ILE A 652 17.14 -2.65 -30.65
C ILE A 652 15.65 -2.29 -30.82
N TRP A 653 15.35 -1.08 -31.31
CA TRP A 653 14.00 -0.64 -31.71
C TRP A 653 13.43 -1.38 -32.94
N LEU A 654 14.19 -2.29 -33.54
CA LEU A 654 13.71 -3.21 -34.58
C LEU A 654 13.26 -4.57 -34.03
N ASN A 655 13.47 -4.84 -32.74
CA ASN A 655 12.99 -6.08 -32.12
C ASN A 655 11.46 -6.14 -32.12
N ARG A 656 10.95 -7.36 -32.35
CA ARG A 656 9.54 -7.78 -32.21
C ARG A 656 9.47 -9.20 -31.67
N ASP A 657 8.31 -9.67 -31.22
CA ASP A 657 8.17 -11.00 -30.60
C ASP A 657 8.60 -12.15 -31.54
N SER A 658 8.19 -12.09 -32.81
CA SER A 658 8.50 -13.12 -33.81
C SER A 658 9.96 -13.09 -34.30
N ASN A 659 10.69 -12.00 -34.05
CA ASN A 659 12.08 -11.85 -34.45
C ASN A 659 12.82 -10.88 -33.52
N VAL A 660 13.42 -11.41 -32.47
CA VAL A 660 14.31 -10.67 -31.57
C VAL A 660 15.73 -10.71 -32.15
N ALA A 661 16.01 -9.79 -33.07
CA ALA A 661 17.28 -9.71 -33.79
C ALA A 661 18.45 -9.30 -32.90
N TYR A 662 18.20 -8.53 -31.84
CA TYR A 662 19.23 -7.98 -30.96
C TYR A 662 18.97 -8.39 -29.51
N LYS A 663 19.65 -9.43 -29.04
CA LYS A 663 19.63 -9.90 -27.64
C LYS A 663 20.92 -9.48 -26.94
N LEU A 664 20.80 -8.79 -25.82
CA LEU A 664 21.90 -8.21 -25.07
C LEU A 664 21.93 -8.68 -23.60
N TYR A 665 21.42 -9.88 -23.33
CA TYR A 665 21.41 -10.55 -22.01
C TYR A 665 22.12 -11.89 -22.05
#